data_AF-A0A7Y7NUN5-F1
#
_entry.id   AF-A0A7Y7NUN5-F1
#
_cell.length_a   1.000
_cell.length_b   1.000
_cell.length_c   1.000
_cell.angle_alpha   90.00
_cell.angle_beta   90.00
_cell.angle_gamma   90.00
#
_symmetry.space_group_name_H-M   'P 1'
#
loop_
_entity.id
_entity.type
_entity.pdbx_description
1 polymer ?
#
loop_
_entity_poly.entity_id
_entity_poly.type
_entity_poly.pdbx_seq_one_letter_code
_entity_poly.pdbx_strand_id
1 'polypeptide(L)'
;MKIEDSKKTKSNNLVFLLLLFIVVTITYSNHFQNGFHFDDYHTVVNNVYIRDIGNLPKIFTDIKTFGAMPDNLGYRPIVTASTAIDYWMGGGAFPFYFHLSMFIVFLLQGLCMFYIFIKIFNISFKHEWTKFLALFTVGWYLLHPGNAETINYIIARSDSFSTFFVVLAFACYINSTFCRKYYLYLIPVALGSLSKEPAAMFPILLFVYILFFENKVSLTTMFSTQRKLFFNAIVKTIPAFIFTLAMTFLVQYICFTQTTNSGIVNAGVSGYHLQYILTQPYVLFTYFYSFFLPINLSSDPDFSVFKDFSDIRMYIGFGFVILMLVIAFITSKKEKYRPIAFGILWFFIAAIPTSILAALTQVSNSHRLFFLYVGLSIAVCWAIFLFLLKIESFFKKSNFSKSVIVIAIMVLCSYAYGTYQRNSVWKNDETLWYDIIQKSPENPRALMNYGLTLMAKGNYFDAEFYYRKALAIWPNWPYLHINMGILKEATNKNLEAEQYYKSAINNSNANNPDSYYYYSKFLVAQKRGKEAITYLQHAISVAPGNMSSRYLLMSVYSEYENWDLLQALVSESLQIVPGDALTLSYSDIAKDKKSQVALVEEQVKMNPSPENYLNLSLQYYNRGDYQKCIDACYSALKIKPDYSEAYNNICSAYNAMGKWDEGIKACEKALALKPDYPLAKNNLNWAKTEKTKLK
;
A
#
# COMPACT_ATOMS: atom_id res chain seq x y z
N MET A 1 12.87 49.47 17.93
CA MET A 1 11.54 49.45 17.27
C MET A 1 11.41 48.50 16.07
N LYS A 2 11.87 48.78 14.82
CA LYS A 2 11.61 47.86 13.67
C LYS A 2 12.20 46.44 13.79
N ILE A 3 13.33 46.26 14.49
CA ILE A 3 13.97 44.93 14.67
C ILE A 3 13.24 44.10 15.73
N GLU A 4 12.79 44.72 16.81
CA GLU A 4 12.02 44.08 17.89
C GLU A 4 10.64 43.63 17.41
N ASP A 5 9.94 44.45 16.62
CA ASP A 5 8.65 44.07 16.04
C ASP A 5 8.75 42.87 15.10
N SER A 6 9.86 42.73 14.36
CA SER A 6 10.10 41.59 13.47
C SER A 6 10.41 40.29 14.22
N LYS A 7 11.13 40.38 15.35
CA LYS A 7 11.40 39.23 16.23
C LYS A 7 10.14 38.77 16.94
N LYS A 8 9.32 39.71 17.42
CA LYS A 8 8.04 39.43 18.11
C LYS A 8 7.00 38.79 17.19
N THR A 9 6.92 39.23 15.92
CA THR A 9 6.02 38.59 14.93
C THR A 9 6.47 37.20 14.50
N LYS A 10 7.78 36.96 14.35
CA LYS A 10 8.31 35.60 14.07
C LYS A 10 8.04 34.64 15.23
N SER A 11 8.23 35.08 16.48
CA SER A 11 7.94 34.30 17.68
C SER A 11 6.47 33.86 17.75
N ASN A 12 5.52 34.78 17.48
CA ASN A 12 4.09 34.45 17.51
C ASN A 12 3.67 33.45 16.42
N ASN A 13 4.27 33.51 15.22
CA ASN A 13 3.94 32.56 14.14
C ASN A 13 4.34 31.12 14.50
N LEU A 14 5.49 30.94 15.14
CA LEU A 14 5.95 29.63 15.60
C LEU A 14 5.03 29.04 16.65
N VAL A 15 4.51 29.87 17.58
CA VAL A 15 3.55 29.42 18.59
C VAL A 15 2.26 28.91 17.95
N PHE A 16 1.68 29.64 16.99
CA PHE A 16 0.46 29.20 16.31
C PHE A 16 0.66 27.92 15.48
N LEU A 17 1.81 27.79 14.81
CA LEU A 17 2.17 26.56 14.10
C LEU A 17 2.35 25.38 15.05
N LEU A 18 3.01 25.60 16.20
CA LEU A 18 3.18 24.57 17.22
C LEU A 18 1.81 24.09 17.74
N LEU A 19 0.90 25.01 18.05
CA LEU A 19 -0.47 24.67 18.47
C LEU A 19 -1.21 23.87 17.39
N LEU A 20 -1.11 24.28 16.12
CA LEU A 20 -1.69 23.52 15.02
C LEU A 20 -1.09 22.12 14.92
N PHE A 21 0.24 21.98 15.04
CA PHE A 21 0.91 20.68 14.97
C PHE A 21 0.56 19.78 16.16
N ILE A 22 0.31 20.33 17.35
CA ILE A 22 -0.23 19.57 18.48
C ILE A 22 -1.63 19.02 18.11
N VAL A 23 -2.51 19.86 17.56
CA VAL A 23 -3.84 19.41 17.11
C VAL A 23 -3.75 18.33 16.03
N VAL A 24 -2.86 18.49 15.05
CA VAL A 24 -2.61 17.50 13.99
C VAL A 24 -2.06 16.20 14.59
N THR A 25 -1.14 16.27 15.55
CA THR A 25 -0.57 15.09 16.24
C THR A 25 -1.64 14.34 17.03
N ILE A 26 -2.52 15.04 17.75
CA ILE A 26 -3.66 14.43 18.45
C ILE A 26 -4.61 13.76 17.45
N THR A 27 -4.90 14.44 16.34
CA THR A 27 -5.77 13.94 15.27
C THR A 27 -5.24 12.65 14.64
N TYR A 28 -3.92 12.52 14.51
CA TYR A 28 -3.26 11.33 13.98
C TYR A 28 -2.75 10.39 15.08
N SER A 29 -3.19 10.52 16.33
CA SER A 29 -2.67 9.67 17.41
C SER A 29 -2.89 8.16 17.20
N ASN A 30 -3.98 7.78 16.53
CA ASN A 30 -4.29 6.38 16.19
C ASN A 30 -3.59 5.88 14.91
N HIS A 31 -2.99 6.75 14.10
CA HIS A 31 -2.22 6.39 12.90
C HIS A 31 -1.00 5.51 13.24
N PHE A 32 -0.34 5.78 14.37
CA PHE A 32 0.88 5.09 14.78
C PHE A 32 0.68 3.63 15.20
N GLN A 33 -0.57 3.16 15.28
CA GLN A 33 -0.94 1.78 15.64
C GLN A 33 -1.35 0.94 14.43
N ASN A 34 -1.30 1.52 13.23
CA ASN A 34 -1.76 0.88 12.00
C ASN A 34 -0.74 -0.14 11.48
N GLY A 35 -1.26 -1.10 10.70
CA GLY A 35 -0.49 -2.22 10.17
C GLY A 35 0.11 -1.94 8.79
N PHE A 36 0.80 -2.95 8.25
CA PHE A 36 1.21 -2.96 6.84
C PHE A 36 0.04 -3.38 5.96
N HIS A 37 -0.12 -2.71 4.82
CA HIS A 37 -1.22 -2.98 3.88
C HIS A 37 -0.74 -2.98 2.43
N PHE A 38 -1.50 -3.65 1.55
CA PHE A 38 -1.26 -3.62 0.09
C PHE A 38 0.22 -3.83 -0.29
N ASP A 39 0.86 -2.85 -0.91
CA ASP A 39 2.22 -2.94 -1.44
C ASP A 39 3.29 -2.92 -0.33
N ASP A 40 2.93 -2.60 0.91
CA ASP A 40 3.86 -2.64 2.06
C ASP A 40 4.39 -4.08 2.27
N TYR A 41 3.62 -5.11 1.91
CA TYR A 41 4.05 -6.49 2.06
C TYR A 41 5.27 -6.82 1.19
N HIS A 42 5.30 -6.41 -0.08
CA HIS A 42 6.44 -6.70 -0.95
C HIS A 42 7.56 -5.65 -0.86
N THR A 43 7.23 -4.40 -0.51
CA THR A 43 8.22 -3.31 -0.42
C THR A 43 8.90 -3.19 0.95
N VAL A 44 8.23 -3.65 2.03
CA VAL A 44 8.73 -3.58 3.41
C VAL A 44 8.85 -4.96 4.03
N VAL A 45 7.74 -5.68 4.24
CA VAL A 45 7.71 -6.92 5.05
C VAL A 45 8.63 -8.00 4.45
N ASN A 46 8.48 -8.26 3.15
CA ASN A 46 9.19 -9.30 2.43
C ASN A 46 10.46 -8.79 1.75
N ASN A 47 10.76 -7.49 1.83
CA ASN A 47 11.92 -6.92 1.16
C ASN A 47 13.18 -7.17 1.98
N VAL A 48 14.09 -7.99 1.43
CA VAL A 48 15.36 -8.33 2.08
C VAL A 48 16.39 -7.21 1.99
N TYR A 49 16.31 -6.35 0.97
CA TYR A 49 17.31 -5.31 0.71
C TYR A 49 17.29 -4.17 1.74
N ILE A 50 16.14 -3.92 2.36
CA ILE A 50 16.00 -2.86 3.38
C ILE A 50 16.44 -3.30 4.79
N ARG A 51 16.72 -4.60 4.99
CA ARG A 51 17.02 -5.16 6.32
C ARG A 51 18.45 -4.86 6.78
N ASP A 52 19.33 -4.54 5.84
CA ASP A 52 20.71 -4.11 6.09
C ASP A 52 20.94 -2.73 5.50
N ILE A 53 21.27 -1.77 6.37
CA ILE A 53 21.54 -0.38 5.99
C ILE A 53 22.80 -0.23 5.13
N GLY A 54 23.69 -1.23 5.14
CA GLY A 54 24.82 -1.33 4.22
C GLY A 54 24.41 -1.40 2.75
N ASN A 55 23.16 -1.77 2.44
CA ASN A 55 22.64 -1.79 1.08
C ASN A 55 22.29 -0.42 0.50
N LEU A 56 22.42 0.68 1.26
CA LEU A 56 22.09 2.03 0.79
C LEU A 56 22.72 2.38 -0.57
N PRO A 57 24.02 2.14 -0.85
CA PRO A 57 24.58 2.42 -2.18
C PRO A 57 23.89 1.62 -3.29
N LYS A 58 23.57 0.35 -3.03
CA LYS A 58 22.90 -0.53 -4.00
C LYS A 58 21.49 -0.06 -4.33
N ILE A 59 20.76 0.48 -3.35
CA ILE A 59 19.41 1.03 -3.54
C ILE A 59 19.38 2.11 -4.63
N PHE A 60 20.43 2.92 -4.75
CA PHE A 60 20.51 3.97 -5.77
C PHE A 60 20.91 3.47 -7.16
N THR A 61 21.29 2.19 -7.29
CA THR A 61 21.79 1.63 -8.56
C THR A 61 20.98 0.46 -9.10
N ASP A 62 20.19 -0.23 -8.28
CA ASP A 62 19.51 -1.48 -8.64
C ASP A 62 17.99 -1.43 -8.36
N ILE A 63 17.18 -1.51 -9.42
CA ILE A 63 15.71 -1.45 -9.31
C ILE A 63 15.11 -2.63 -8.53
N LYS A 64 15.83 -3.76 -8.43
CA LYS A 64 15.39 -4.95 -7.69
C LYS A 64 15.29 -4.71 -6.19
N THR A 65 15.94 -3.65 -5.71
CA THR A 65 15.90 -3.28 -4.29
C THR A 65 14.55 -2.71 -3.84
N PHE A 66 13.68 -2.29 -4.77
CA PHE A 66 12.40 -1.66 -4.44
C PHE A 66 11.42 -2.62 -3.76
N GLY A 67 11.39 -3.88 -4.16
CA GLY A 67 10.50 -4.86 -3.55
C GLY A 67 10.79 -6.30 -3.96
N ALA A 68 10.18 -7.24 -3.25
CA ALA A 68 10.38 -8.68 -3.43
C ALA A 68 9.66 -9.25 -4.66
N MET A 69 8.78 -8.49 -5.32
CA MET A 69 7.98 -8.94 -6.46
C MET A 69 8.55 -8.39 -7.79
N PRO A 70 8.95 -9.26 -8.74
CA PRO A 70 9.50 -8.84 -10.04
C PRO A 70 8.54 -8.00 -10.90
N ASP A 71 7.22 -8.19 -10.75
CA ASP A 71 6.22 -7.47 -11.54
C ASP A 71 6.00 -6.02 -11.05
N ASN A 72 6.50 -5.69 -9.86
CA ASN A 72 6.31 -4.40 -9.20
C ASN A 72 7.62 -3.59 -9.12
N LEU A 73 8.63 -3.95 -9.91
CA LEU A 73 9.91 -3.24 -9.91
C LEU A 73 9.76 -1.78 -10.35
N GLY A 74 10.46 -0.90 -9.66
CA GLY A 74 10.48 0.53 -9.98
C GLY A 74 11.69 1.22 -9.39
N TYR A 75 12.13 2.32 -10.00
CA TYR A 75 13.27 3.08 -9.49
C TYR A 75 12.80 4.23 -8.59
N ARG A 76 12.73 3.96 -7.28
CA ARG A 76 12.29 4.90 -6.24
C ARG A 76 13.27 4.92 -5.05
N PRO A 77 14.55 5.24 -5.27
CA PRO A 77 15.59 5.00 -4.28
C PRO A 77 15.43 5.82 -3.00
N ILE A 78 14.83 7.00 -3.05
CA ILE A 78 14.56 7.80 -1.83
C ILE A 78 13.52 7.11 -0.94
N VAL A 79 12.52 6.48 -1.55
CA VAL A 79 11.49 5.72 -0.83
C VAL A 79 12.13 4.48 -0.20
N THR A 80 12.86 3.67 -0.97
CA THR A 80 13.53 2.47 -0.47
C THR A 80 14.60 2.78 0.59
N ALA A 81 15.39 3.84 0.40
CA ALA A 81 16.38 4.26 1.39
C ALA A 81 15.71 4.69 2.69
N SER A 82 14.59 5.43 2.62
CA SER A 82 13.85 5.82 3.81
C SER A 82 13.24 4.63 4.55
N THR A 83 12.74 3.60 3.85
CA THR A 83 12.22 2.39 4.51
C THR A 83 13.34 1.56 5.13
N ALA A 84 14.53 1.52 4.53
CA ALA A 84 15.71 0.90 5.13
C ALA A 84 16.17 1.61 6.42
N ILE A 85 16.12 2.94 6.44
CA ILE A 85 16.42 3.73 7.64
C ILE A 85 15.39 3.44 8.74
N ASP A 86 14.10 3.42 8.41
CA ASP A 86 13.03 3.11 9.38
C ASP A 86 13.17 1.69 9.94
N TYR A 87 13.49 0.71 9.08
CA TYR A 87 13.74 -0.67 9.50
C TYR A 87 14.93 -0.75 10.47
N TRP A 88 16.03 -0.06 10.16
CA TRP A 88 17.21 0.02 11.03
C TRP A 88 16.88 0.69 12.37
N MET A 89 16.16 1.82 12.36
CA MET A 89 15.73 2.51 13.57
C MET A 89 14.83 1.65 14.47
N GLY A 90 13.97 0.83 13.86
CA GLY A 90 13.09 -0.08 14.58
C GLY A 90 13.75 -1.38 15.04
N GLY A 91 14.93 -1.72 14.51
CA GLY A 91 15.52 -3.06 14.69
C GLY A 91 14.68 -4.17 14.04
N GLY A 92 13.90 -3.84 13.01
CA GLY A 92 12.94 -4.75 12.37
C GLY A 92 11.79 -4.02 11.67
N ALA A 93 10.86 -4.80 11.11
CA ALA A 93 9.65 -4.28 10.46
C ALA A 93 8.57 -3.90 11.50
N PHE A 94 8.85 -2.91 12.36
CA PHE A 94 7.88 -2.37 13.31
C PHE A 94 7.15 -1.17 12.71
N PRO A 95 5.83 -1.25 12.41
CA PRO A 95 5.09 -0.21 11.68
C PRO A 95 5.24 1.22 12.24
N PHE A 96 5.35 1.34 13.57
CA PHE A 96 5.51 2.61 14.28
C PHE A 96 6.58 3.52 13.68
N TYR A 97 7.77 2.99 13.35
CA TYR A 97 8.90 3.80 12.87
C TYR A 97 8.66 4.32 11.44
N PHE A 98 8.03 3.51 10.60
CA PHE A 98 7.66 3.89 9.23
C PHE A 98 6.60 5.00 9.23
N HIS A 99 5.61 4.89 10.11
CA HIS A 99 4.60 5.92 10.36
C HIS A 99 5.21 7.20 10.94
N LEU A 100 6.16 7.07 11.88
CA LEU A 100 6.81 8.21 12.52
C LEU A 100 7.57 9.10 11.53
N SER A 101 8.46 8.53 10.72
CA SER A 101 9.23 9.32 9.75
C SER A 101 8.34 9.95 8.68
N MET A 102 7.30 9.22 8.26
CA MET A 102 6.28 9.73 7.34
C MET A 102 5.52 10.92 7.93
N PHE A 103 5.09 10.82 9.18
CA PHE A 103 4.37 11.88 9.87
C PHE A 103 5.24 13.12 10.12
N ILE A 104 6.53 12.94 10.42
CA ILE A 104 7.49 14.06 10.54
C ILE A 104 7.59 14.83 9.21
N VAL A 105 7.74 14.13 8.09
CA VAL A 105 7.79 14.75 6.75
C VAL A 105 6.48 15.50 6.45
N PHE A 106 5.34 14.94 6.87
CA PHE A 106 4.04 15.60 6.72
C PHE A 106 3.94 16.93 7.49
N LEU A 107 4.44 17.00 8.73
CA LEU A 107 4.50 18.24 9.49
C LEU A 107 5.47 19.26 8.87
N LEU A 108 6.63 18.80 8.37
CA LEU A 108 7.59 19.66 7.66
C LEU A 108 7.00 20.22 6.36
N GLN A 109 6.17 19.46 5.66
CA GLN A 109 5.41 19.96 4.52
C GLN A 109 4.46 21.07 4.93
N GLY A 110 3.68 20.88 6.01
CA GLY A 110 2.80 21.91 6.55
C GLY A 110 3.53 23.21 6.90
N LEU A 111 4.73 23.11 7.48
CA LEU A 111 5.59 24.25 7.76
C LEU A 111 5.98 25.02 6.48
N CYS A 112 6.40 24.29 5.44
CA CYS A 112 6.75 24.88 4.16
C CYS A 112 5.54 25.56 3.49
N MET A 113 4.38 24.89 3.51
CA MET A 113 3.12 25.43 2.98
C MET A 113 2.74 26.74 3.65
N PHE A 114 2.87 26.84 4.98
CA PHE A 114 2.54 28.07 5.72
C PHE A 114 3.30 29.29 5.21
N TYR A 115 4.62 29.17 5.03
CA TYR A 115 5.45 30.27 4.54
C TYR A 115 5.16 30.61 3.07
N ILE A 116 4.90 29.61 2.23
CA ILE A 116 4.48 29.82 0.83
C ILE A 116 3.15 30.58 0.78
N PHE A 117 2.15 30.14 1.55
CA PHE A 117 0.81 30.71 1.52
C PHE A 117 0.79 32.15 2.04
N ILE A 118 1.48 32.43 3.15
CA ILE A 118 1.64 33.81 3.65
C ILE A 118 2.23 34.71 2.56
N LYS A 119 3.25 34.24 1.82
CA LYS A 119 3.90 35.03 0.79
C LYS A 119 2.96 35.29 -0.39
N ILE A 120 2.34 34.25 -0.94
CA ILE A 120 1.39 34.34 -2.06
C ILE A 120 0.25 35.31 -1.70
N PHE A 121 -0.36 35.13 -0.54
CA PHE A 121 -1.48 35.95 -0.10
C PHE A 121 -1.08 37.41 0.10
N ASN A 122 0.08 37.70 0.69
CA ASN A 122 0.55 39.07 0.87
C ASN A 122 0.94 39.76 -0.45
N ILE A 123 1.46 39.02 -1.43
CA ILE A 123 1.73 39.58 -2.77
C ILE A 123 0.42 39.99 -3.45
N SER A 124 -0.64 39.20 -3.29
CA SER A 124 -1.94 39.47 -3.92
C SER A 124 -2.76 40.54 -3.22
N PHE A 125 -2.88 40.48 -1.89
CA PHE A 125 -3.61 41.47 -1.10
C PHE A 125 -3.15 41.42 0.36
N LYS A 126 -2.44 42.47 0.81
CA LYS A 126 -1.94 42.57 2.17
C LYS A 126 -3.09 42.91 3.13
N HIS A 127 -3.35 42.03 4.11
CA HIS A 127 -4.37 42.21 5.13
C HIS A 127 -3.88 41.67 6.49
N GLU A 128 -4.43 42.17 7.60
CA GLU A 128 -4.07 41.70 8.95
C GLU A 128 -4.41 40.22 9.18
N TRP A 129 -5.45 39.72 8.50
CA TRP A 129 -5.91 38.33 8.60
C TRP A 129 -5.13 37.35 7.73
N THR A 130 -4.25 37.83 6.84
CA THR A 130 -3.53 36.97 5.88
C THR A 130 -2.75 35.84 6.57
N LYS A 131 -2.17 36.10 7.75
CA LYS A 131 -1.47 35.08 8.54
C LYS A 131 -2.40 33.99 9.09
N PHE A 132 -3.58 34.38 9.58
CA PHE A 132 -4.57 33.47 10.13
C PHE A 132 -5.24 32.66 9.03
N LEU A 133 -5.46 33.28 7.87
CA LEU A 133 -5.90 32.58 6.67
C LEU A 133 -4.88 31.52 6.27
N ALA A 134 -3.59 31.85 6.18
CA ALA A 134 -2.55 30.86 5.85
C ALA A 134 -2.50 29.71 6.88
N LEU A 135 -2.62 30.02 8.18
CA LEU A 135 -2.70 29.01 9.23
C LEU A 135 -3.92 28.10 9.06
N PHE A 136 -5.10 28.68 8.82
CA PHE A 136 -6.33 27.94 8.55
C PHE A 136 -6.21 27.08 7.29
N THR A 137 -5.63 27.61 6.21
CA THR A 137 -5.43 26.86 4.96
C THR A 137 -4.50 25.66 5.16
N VAL A 138 -3.41 25.82 5.92
CA VAL A 138 -2.52 24.71 6.28
C VAL A 138 -3.23 23.73 7.20
N GLY A 139 -3.95 24.21 8.21
CA GLY A 139 -4.69 23.36 9.14
C GLY A 139 -5.78 22.55 8.46
N TRP A 140 -6.51 23.15 7.52
CA TRP A 140 -7.55 22.44 6.76
C TRP A 140 -6.93 21.35 5.89
N TYR A 141 -5.78 21.60 5.25
CA TYR A 141 -5.04 20.56 4.53
C TYR A 141 -4.55 19.44 5.46
N LEU A 142 -3.87 19.78 6.56
CA LEU A 142 -3.27 18.78 7.46
C LEU A 142 -4.32 17.95 8.20
N LEU A 143 -5.50 18.51 8.46
CA LEU A 143 -6.61 17.82 9.14
C LEU A 143 -7.60 17.20 8.14
N HIS A 144 -7.30 17.21 6.84
CA HIS A 144 -8.25 16.75 5.82
C HIS A 144 -8.35 15.22 5.75
N PRO A 145 -9.55 14.60 5.85
CA PRO A 145 -9.69 13.14 5.79
C PRO A 145 -9.19 12.54 4.47
N GLY A 146 -9.31 13.27 3.36
CA GLY A 146 -8.74 12.90 2.06
C GLY A 146 -7.22 12.75 2.02
N ASN A 147 -6.49 13.31 3.00
CA ASN A 147 -5.04 13.12 3.14
C ASN A 147 -4.68 11.96 4.08
N ALA A 148 -5.64 11.46 4.86
CA ALA A 148 -5.39 10.40 5.85
C ALA A 148 -4.83 9.14 5.20
N GLU A 149 -5.38 8.72 4.07
CA GLU A 149 -4.91 7.53 3.35
C GLU A 149 -3.44 7.62 2.96
N THR A 150 -3.01 8.74 2.36
CA THR A 150 -1.61 8.94 2.00
C THR A 150 -0.73 8.79 3.22
N ILE A 151 -1.15 9.28 4.39
CA ILE A 151 -0.35 9.18 5.61
C ILE A 151 -0.39 7.78 6.22
N ASN A 152 -1.53 7.08 6.19
CA ASN A 152 -1.67 5.73 6.75
C ASN A 152 -1.02 4.63 5.90
N TYR A 153 -1.04 4.76 4.57
CA TYR A 153 -0.48 3.77 3.68
C TYR A 153 1.04 3.97 3.55
N ILE A 154 1.85 3.13 4.20
CA ILE A 154 3.29 3.39 4.38
C ILE A 154 4.01 3.63 3.05
N ILE A 155 3.77 2.81 2.02
CA ILE A 155 4.43 2.98 0.73
C ILE A 155 3.85 4.14 -0.12
N ALA A 156 2.65 4.64 0.21
CA ALA A 156 2.17 5.93 -0.30
C ALA A 156 3.02 7.11 0.21
N ARG A 157 4.04 6.86 1.05
CA ARG A 157 5.13 7.81 1.27
C ARG A 157 5.81 8.29 0.01
N SER A 158 5.75 7.53 -1.07
CA SER A 158 6.18 8.02 -2.38
C SER A 158 5.42 9.29 -2.81
N ASP A 159 4.09 9.35 -2.62
CA ASP A 159 3.29 10.56 -2.87
C ASP A 159 3.57 11.67 -1.86
N SER A 160 3.67 11.30 -0.58
CA SER A 160 3.96 12.25 0.51
C SER A 160 5.30 12.94 0.31
N PHE A 161 6.36 12.17 0.07
CA PHE A 161 7.72 12.69 -0.08
C PHE A 161 7.86 13.49 -1.38
N SER A 162 7.32 12.99 -2.50
CA SER A 162 7.31 13.74 -3.76
C SER A 162 6.61 15.10 -3.61
N THR A 163 5.45 15.12 -2.95
CA THR A 163 4.72 16.36 -2.66
C THR A 163 5.50 17.28 -1.72
N PHE A 164 6.06 16.74 -0.63
CA PHE A 164 6.89 17.49 0.30
C PHE A 164 8.06 18.15 -0.41
N PHE A 165 8.77 17.42 -1.26
CA PHE A 165 9.92 17.95 -1.98
C PHE A 165 9.56 19.02 -3.01
N VAL A 166 8.42 18.91 -3.70
CA VAL A 166 7.90 19.98 -4.57
C VAL A 166 7.56 21.23 -3.76
N VAL A 167 6.88 21.07 -2.62
CA VAL A 167 6.56 22.16 -1.71
C VAL A 167 7.83 22.79 -1.13
N LEU A 168 8.83 21.98 -0.75
CA LEU A 168 10.12 22.44 -0.26
C LEU A 168 10.89 23.21 -1.33
N ALA A 169 10.89 22.74 -2.58
CA ALA A 169 11.47 23.47 -3.72
C ALA A 169 10.84 24.86 -3.86
N PHE A 170 9.51 24.95 -3.76
CA PHE A 170 8.81 26.23 -3.74
C PHE A 170 9.19 27.10 -2.55
N ALA A 171 9.25 26.52 -1.34
CA ALA A 171 9.63 27.26 -0.15
C ALA A 171 11.04 27.85 -0.28
N CYS A 172 12.00 27.06 -0.79
CA CYS A 172 13.36 27.49 -1.09
C CYS A 172 13.39 28.61 -2.15
N TYR A 173 12.66 28.46 -3.26
CA TYR A 173 12.62 29.44 -4.34
C TYR A 173 12.02 30.78 -3.88
N ILE A 174 10.91 30.73 -3.15
CA ILE A 174 10.11 31.90 -2.77
C ILE A 174 10.72 32.65 -1.59
N ASN A 175 11.28 31.93 -0.61
CA ASN A 175 11.68 32.52 0.67
C ASN A 175 13.20 32.74 0.81
N SER A 176 14.04 32.20 -0.09
CA SER A 176 15.50 32.34 -0.02
C SER A 176 16.11 32.83 -1.33
N THR A 177 16.60 34.07 -1.32
CA THR A 177 17.35 34.64 -2.45
C THR A 177 18.63 33.86 -2.74
N PHE A 178 19.27 33.32 -1.70
CA PHE A 178 20.43 32.45 -1.81
C PHE A 178 20.09 31.16 -2.58
N CYS A 179 19.03 30.46 -2.16
CA CYS A 179 18.61 29.22 -2.85
C CYS A 179 18.25 29.48 -4.32
N ARG A 180 17.61 30.62 -4.60
CA ARG A 180 17.26 31.01 -5.97
C ARG A 180 18.50 31.33 -6.82
N LYS A 181 19.46 32.09 -6.29
CA LYS A 181 20.68 32.50 -6.99
C LYS A 181 21.55 31.30 -7.38
N TYR A 182 21.67 30.32 -6.50
CA TYR A 182 22.52 29.14 -6.69
C TYR A 182 21.73 27.88 -7.11
N TYR A 183 20.48 28.04 -7.53
CA TYR A 183 19.62 26.94 -7.99
C TYR A 183 19.42 25.79 -6.98
N LEU A 184 19.63 26.02 -5.68
CA LEU A 184 19.51 25.00 -4.63
C LEU A 184 18.08 24.48 -4.47
N TYR A 185 17.08 25.21 -4.96
CA TYR A 185 15.71 24.73 -5.01
C TYR A 185 15.51 23.51 -5.93
N LEU A 186 16.49 23.21 -6.80
CA LEU A 186 16.48 22.01 -7.64
C LEU A 186 16.89 20.73 -6.87
N ILE A 187 17.56 20.86 -5.72
CA ILE A 187 17.93 19.70 -4.89
C ILE A 187 16.67 18.97 -4.40
N PRO A 188 15.68 19.64 -3.77
CA PRO A 188 14.41 19.01 -3.47
C PRO A 188 13.72 18.43 -4.72
N VAL A 189 13.75 19.11 -5.87
CA VAL A 189 13.16 18.58 -7.11
C VAL A 189 13.78 17.23 -7.49
N ALA A 190 15.10 17.09 -7.39
CA ALA A 190 15.80 15.83 -7.64
C ALA A 190 15.30 14.71 -6.71
N LEU A 191 15.24 15.00 -5.40
CA LEU A 191 14.77 14.05 -4.38
C LEU A 191 13.29 13.66 -4.60
N GLY A 192 12.46 14.62 -5.02
CA GLY A 192 11.08 14.40 -5.41
C GLY A 192 10.97 13.47 -6.62
N SER A 193 11.76 13.72 -7.67
CA SER A 193 11.81 12.88 -8.88
C SER A 193 12.28 11.45 -8.59
N LEU A 194 13.19 11.28 -7.63
CA LEU A 194 13.64 9.97 -7.14
C LEU A 194 12.66 9.32 -6.14
N SER A 195 11.58 10.01 -5.77
CA SER A 195 10.51 9.48 -4.92
C SER A 195 9.29 9.05 -5.73
N LYS A 196 8.80 9.94 -6.61
CA LYS A 196 7.64 9.71 -7.48
C LYS A 196 7.55 10.75 -8.61
N GLU A 197 6.91 10.36 -9.71
CA GLU A 197 6.72 11.13 -10.95
C GLU A 197 6.07 12.52 -10.80
N PRO A 198 5.14 12.80 -9.85
CA PRO A 198 4.54 14.12 -9.66
C PRO A 198 5.51 15.28 -9.46
N ALA A 199 6.74 15.02 -8.99
CA ALA A 199 7.79 16.02 -8.91
C ALA A 199 8.09 16.69 -10.26
N ALA A 200 7.84 15.99 -11.38
CA ALA A 200 8.01 16.52 -12.72
C ALA A 200 7.13 17.74 -13.02
N MET A 201 6.08 17.97 -12.23
CA MET A 201 5.17 19.11 -12.38
C MET A 201 5.72 20.42 -11.81
N PHE A 202 6.78 20.38 -10.99
CA PHE A 202 7.39 21.56 -10.39
C PHE A 202 7.73 22.69 -11.39
N PRO A 203 8.43 22.47 -12.52
CA PRO A 203 8.76 23.56 -13.44
C PRO A 203 7.52 24.23 -14.06
N ILE A 204 6.44 23.47 -14.30
CA ILE A 204 5.18 24.00 -14.82
C ILE A 204 4.50 24.86 -13.74
N LEU A 205 4.43 24.38 -12.50
CA LEU A 205 3.89 25.15 -11.39
C LEU A 205 4.71 26.42 -11.12
N LEU A 206 6.04 26.32 -11.18
CA LEU A 206 6.95 27.44 -11.02
C LEU A 206 6.72 28.49 -12.11
N PHE A 207 6.48 28.06 -13.34
CA PHE A 207 6.16 28.95 -14.44
C PHE A 207 4.87 29.74 -14.16
N VAL A 208 3.80 29.07 -13.72
CA VAL A 208 2.54 29.75 -13.36
C VAL A 208 2.76 30.72 -12.18
N TYR A 209 3.56 30.35 -11.18
CA TYR A 209 3.90 31.22 -10.06
C TYR A 209 4.61 32.51 -10.53
N ILE A 210 5.66 32.38 -11.34
CA ILE A 210 6.42 33.53 -11.86
C ILE A 210 5.52 34.40 -12.74
N LEU A 211 4.69 33.78 -13.59
CA LEU A 211 3.75 34.48 -14.45
C LEU A 211 2.79 35.36 -13.64
N PHE A 212 2.16 34.81 -12.60
CA PHE A 212 1.11 35.49 -11.85
C PHE A 212 1.62 36.45 -10.77
N PHE A 213 2.67 36.07 -10.04
CA PHE A 213 3.08 36.78 -8.82
C PHE A 213 4.35 37.62 -9.00
N GLU A 214 5.27 37.22 -9.88
CA GLU A 214 6.48 38.03 -10.14
C GLU A 214 6.29 38.98 -11.32
N ASN A 215 5.92 38.44 -12.47
CA ASN A 215 5.80 39.21 -13.71
C ASN A 215 4.41 39.85 -13.87
N LYS A 216 3.48 39.51 -12.98
CA LYS A 216 2.12 40.07 -12.88
C LYS A 216 1.33 39.99 -14.20
N VAL A 217 1.51 38.91 -14.94
CA VAL A 217 0.87 38.66 -16.23
C VAL A 217 -0.46 37.93 -16.02
N SER A 218 -1.50 38.32 -16.78
CA SER A 218 -2.78 37.61 -16.80
C SER A 218 -2.86 36.62 -17.96
N LEU A 219 -3.70 35.59 -17.85
CA LEU A 219 -3.90 34.63 -18.94
C LEU A 219 -4.51 35.29 -20.19
N THR A 220 -5.19 36.43 -20.04
CA THR A 220 -5.86 37.15 -21.15
C THR A 220 -4.91 37.99 -21.99
N THR A 221 -3.79 38.41 -21.40
CA THR A 221 -2.86 39.38 -22.00
C THR A 221 -1.50 38.76 -22.30
N MET A 222 -1.27 37.50 -21.89
CA MET A 222 0.04 36.84 -21.98
C MET A 222 0.56 36.69 -23.41
N PHE A 223 -0.33 36.52 -24.40
CA PHE A 223 0.04 36.39 -25.81
C PHE A 223 -0.12 37.69 -26.62
N SER A 224 -0.61 38.76 -26.00
CA SER A 224 -0.82 40.06 -26.65
C SER A 224 0.08 41.14 -26.04
N THR A 225 -0.46 42.01 -25.20
CA THR A 225 0.21 43.19 -24.65
C THR A 225 1.35 42.85 -23.68
N GLN A 226 1.33 41.67 -23.04
CA GLN A 226 2.32 41.25 -22.05
C GLN A 226 3.27 40.14 -22.55
N ARG A 227 3.38 39.95 -23.87
CA ARG A 227 4.19 38.90 -24.50
C ARG A 227 5.65 38.85 -24.02
N LYS A 228 6.31 39.99 -23.85
CA LYS A 228 7.70 40.05 -23.34
C LYS A 228 7.83 39.51 -21.90
N LEU A 229 6.87 39.84 -21.03
CA LEU A 229 6.85 39.37 -19.64
C LEU A 229 6.49 37.89 -19.53
N PHE A 230 5.67 37.38 -20.45
CA PHE A 230 5.40 35.95 -20.60
C PHE A 230 6.68 35.18 -20.98
N PHE A 231 7.42 35.63 -22.00
CA PHE A 231 8.70 34.99 -22.37
C PHE A 231 9.75 35.10 -21.25
N ASN A 232 9.78 36.21 -20.51
CA ASN A 232 10.64 36.30 -19.33
C ASN A 232 10.30 35.24 -18.27
N ALA A 233 9.01 34.91 -18.09
CA ALA A 233 8.61 33.83 -17.19
C ALA A 233 9.12 32.46 -17.68
N ILE A 234 9.04 32.20 -18.99
CA ILE A 234 9.61 30.99 -19.62
C ILE A 234 11.12 30.92 -19.37
N VAL A 235 11.86 31.98 -19.69
CA VAL A 235 13.33 32.00 -19.53
C VAL A 235 13.74 31.72 -18.09
N LYS A 236 13.03 32.29 -17.11
CA LYS A 236 13.28 32.04 -15.69
C LYS A 236 13.03 30.59 -15.25
N THR A 237 12.22 29.83 -15.96
CA THR A 237 11.93 28.42 -15.63
C THR A 237 12.74 27.41 -16.43
N ILE A 238 13.44 27.82 -17.49
CA ILE A 238 14.30 26.93 -18.30
C ILE A 238 15.22 26.04 -17.44
N PRO A 239 15.95 26.56 -16.43
CA PRO A 239 16.81 25.71 -15.61
C PRO A 239 16.04 24.59 -14.89
N ALA A 240 14.84 24.89 -14.40
CA ALA A 240 14.00 23.88 -13.76
C ALA A 240 13.47 22.86 -14.76
N PHE A 241 13.08 23.27 -15.97
CA PHE A 241 12.64 22.36 -17.03
C PHE A 241 13.76 21.43 -17.48
N ILE A 242 14.94 21.95 -17.78
CA ILE A 242 16.11 21.16 -18.20
C ILE A 242 16.47 20.14 -17.11
N PHE A 243 16.59 20.60 -15.87
CA PHE A 243 16.94 19.74 -14.75
C PHE A 243 15.91 18.63 -14.52
N THR A 244 14.63 18.98 -14.51
CA THR A 244 13.54 18.02 -14.30
C THR A 244 13.48 17.00 -15.44
N LEU A 245 13.65 17.44 -16.69
CA LEU A 245 13.70 16.55 -17.85
C LEU A 245 14.89 15.59 -17.77
N ALA A 246 16.07 16.07 -17.37
CA ALA A 246 17.24 15.24 -17.15
C ALA A 246 17.01 14.19 -16.05
N MET A 247 16.35 14.56 -14.94
CA MET A 247 15.99 13.63 -13.87
C MET A 247 14.97 12.57 -14.34
N THR A 248 13.94 12.98 -15.08
CA THR A 248 12.97 12.03 -15.65
C THR A 248 13.65 11.07 -16.62
N PHE A 249 14.54 11.57 -17.49
CA PHE A 249 15.32 10.73 -18.39
C PHE A 249 16.22 9.76 -17.63
N LEU A 250 16.89 10.21 -16.56
CA LEU A 250 17.72 9.35 -15.71
C LEU A 250 16.91 8.20 -15.10
N VAL A 251 15.76 8.50 -14.49
CA VAL A 251 14.88 7.49 -13.88
C VAL A 251 14.41 6.48 -14.93
N GLN A 252 13.97 6.97 -16.10
CA GLN A 252 13.51 6.11 -17.19
C GLN A 252 14.64 5.25 -17.77
N TYR A 253 15.83 5.82 -17.93
CA TYR A 253 17.02 5.11 -18.42
C TYR A 253 17.44 3.97 -17.48
N ILE A 254 17.47 4.22 -16.17
CA ILE A 254 17.78 3.19 -15.16
C ILE A 254 16.74 2.07 -15.18
N CYS A 255 15.45 2.41 -15.21
CA CYS A 255 14.40 1.39 -15.34
C CYS A 255 14.59 0.57 -16.62
N PHE A 256 14.69 1.25 -17.78
CA PHE A 256 14.78 0.61 -19.09
C PHE A 256 15.97 -0.35 -19.22
N THR A 257 17.14 0.05 -18.71
CA THR A 257 18.37 -0.76 -18.79
C THR A 257 18.37 -2.00 -17.90
N GLN A 258 17.52 -2.05 -16.86
CA GLN A 258 17.51 -3.12 -15.86
C GLN A 258 16.28 -4.03 -15.95
N THR A 259 15.23 -3.63 -16.65
CA THR A 259 14.15 -4.54 -17.08
C THR A 259 14.64 -5.44 -18.21
N THR A 260 14.89 -6.71 -17.92
CA THR A 260 15.30 -7.73 -18.89
C THR A 260 14.10 -8.19 -19.74
N ASN A 261 13.88 -7.61 -20.94
CA ASN A 261 12.99 -8.08 -22.03
C ASN A 261 11.54 -8.54 -21.72
N SER A 262 11.09 -8.60 -20.46
CA SER A 262 9.68 -8.63 -20.09
C SER A 262 9.20 -7.20 -20.27
N GLY A 263 8.55 -6.97 -21.43
CA GLY A 263 8.14 -5.66 -21.90
C GLY A 263 7.61 -4.79 -20.78
N ILE A 264 7.96 -3.49 -20.86
CA ILE A 264 7.47 -2.39 -20.03
C ILE A 264 6.15 -2.81 -19.37
N VAL A 265 6.20 -3.25 -18.11
CA VAL A 265 5.00 -3.53 -17.33
C VAL A 265 4.44 -2.15 -17.00
N ASN A 266 3.89 -1.49 -18.02
CA ASN A 266 2.88 -0.50 -17.83
C ASN A 266 1.78 -1.29 -17.11
N ALA A 267 1.68 -1.12 -15.79
CA ALA A 267 0.52 -1.45 -14.98
C ALA A 267 -0.69 -0.58 -15.40
N GLY A 268 -0.91 -0.49 -16.70
CA GLY A 268 -1.88 0.31 -17.39
C GLY A 268 -2.72 -0.60 -18.25
N VAL A 269 -3.98 -0.21 -18.41
CA VAL A 269 -4.96 -1.01 -19.11
C VAL A 269 -4.62 -1.04 -20.61
N SER A 270 -3.95 -2.12 -21.06
CA SER A 270 -3.71 -2.34 -22.49
C SER A 270 -5.05 -2.39 -23.22
N GLY A 271 -5.26 -1.47 -24.16
CA GLY A 271 -6.48 -1.40 -24.98
C GLY A 271 -7.55 -0.40 -24.54
N TYR A 272 -7.41 0.28 -23.39
CA TYR A 272 -8.41 1.27 -22.89
C TYR A 272 -7.83 2.65 -22.54
N HIS A 273 -6.68 3.03 -23.10
CA HIS A 273 -6.03 4.32 -22.80
C HIS A 273 -6.94 5.53 -23.06
N LEU A 274 -7.69 5.52 -24.17
CA LEU A 274 -8.61 6.62 -24.49
C LEU A 274 -9.76 6.68 -23.48
N GLN A 275 -10.39 5.55 -23.18
CA GLN A 275 -11.47 5.44 -22.20
C GLN A 275 -11.01 5.88 -20.81
N TYR A 276 -9.78 5.51 -20.42
CA TYR A 276 -9.17 6.01 -19.19
C TYR A 276 -9.11 7.54 -19.19
N ILE A 277 -8.52 8.16 -20.21
CA ILE A 277 -8.39 9.62 -20.33
C ILE A 277 -9.76 10.30 -20.32
N LEU A 278 -10.74 9.77 -21.05
CA LEU A 278 -12.11 10.30 -21.09
C LEU A 278 -12.82 10.21 -19.73
N THR A 279 -12.42 9.28 -18.88
CA THR A 279 -12.97 9.09 -17.53
C THR A 279 -12.38 10.08 -16.52
N GLN A 280 -11.13 10.54 -16.73
CA GLN A 280 -10.41 11.36 -15.75
C GLN A 280 -11.05 12.72 -15.43
N PRO A 281 -11.67 13.47 -16.37
CA PRO A 281 -12.40 14.70 -16.03
C PRO A 281 -13.47 14.50 -14.94
N TYR A 282 -14.17 13.36 -14.97
CA TYR A 282 -15.15 13.03 -13.93
C TYR A 282 -14.47 12.63 -12.62
N VAL A 283 -13.36 11.89 -12.67
CA VAL A 283 -12.55 11.60 -11.49
C VAL A 283 -12.10 12.90 -10.81
N LEU A 284 -11.63 13.89 -11.57
CA LEU A 284 -11.26 15.21 -11.05
C LEU A 284 -12.44 15.96 -10.42
N PHE A 285 -13.64 15.83 -11.00
CA PHE A 285 -14.86 16.34 -10.39
C PHE A 285 -15.13 15.66 -9.02
N THR A 286 -15.00 14.33 -8.93
CA THR A 286 -15.18 13.61 -7.65
C THR A 286 -14.12 14.00 -6.61
N TYR A 287 -12.88 14.23 -7.04
CA TYR A 287 -11.79 14.68 -6.16
C TYR A 287 -12.03 16.09 -5.63
N PHE A 288 -12.53 16.99 -6.48
CA PHE A 288 -12.93 18.34 -6.08
C PHE A 288 -14.09 18.32 -5.09
N TYR A 289 -15.13 17.54 -5.36
CA TYR A 289 -16.27 17.37 -4.45
C TYR A 289 -15.83 16.80 -3.09
N SER A 290 -14.95 15.81 -3.09
CA SER A 290 -14.43 15.16 -1.88
C SER A 290 -13.62 16.11 -0.99
N PHE A 291 -13.16 17.25 -1.50
CA PHE A 291 -12.52 18.29 -0.68
C PHE A 291 -13.52 18.93 0.29
N PHE A 292 -14.78 19.07 -0.11
CA PHE A 292 -15.83 19.67 0.71
C PHE A 292 -16.59 18.64 1.53
N LEU A 293 -16.80 17.43 0.97
CA LEU A 293 -17.56 16.36 1.60
C LEU A 293 -16.81 15.02 1.48
N PRO A 294 -15.78 14.77 2.33
CA PRO A 294 -14.94 13.57 2.27
C PRO A 294 -15.61 12.32 2.89
N ILE A 295 -16.87 12.03 2.55
CA ILE A 295 -17.66 10.95 3.18
C ILE A 295 -17.52 9.58 2.48
N ASN A 296 -17.24 9.54 1.18
CA ASN A 296 -17.14 8.32 0.38
C ASN A 296 -15.69 7.99 -0.04
N LEU A 297 -14.72 8.29 0.81
CA LEU A 297 -13.31 7.98 0.54
C LEU A 297 -13.09 6.46 0.63
N SER A 298 -12.75 5.84 -0.49
CA SER A 298 -12.38 4.42 -0.59
C SER A 298 -10.94 4.29 -1.07
N SER A 299 -10.20 3.36 -0.46
CA SER A 299 -8.81 3.05 -0.79
C SER A 299 -8.68 2.24 -2.07
N ASP A 300 -9.77 1.55 -2.45
CA ASP A 300 -9.85 0.78 -3.68
C ASP A 300 -11.27 0.86 -4.26
N PRO A 301 -11.59 1.96 -4.96
CA PRO A 301 -12.92 2.16 -5.53
C PRO A 301 -13.24 1.13 -6.62
N ASP A 302 -14.49 0.65 -6.68
CA ASP A 302 -15.07 -0.16 -7.77
C ASP A 302 -15.42 0.66 -9.03
N PHE A 303 -14.74 1.79 -9.23
CA PHE A 303 -14.99 2.69 -10.34
C PHE A 303 -14.20 2.27 -11.59
N SER A 304 -14.91 1.80 -12.62
CA SER A 304 -14.34 1.40 -13.91
C SER A 304 -14.30 2.53 -14.94
N VAL A 305 -13.50 2.36 -15.98
CA VAL A 305 -13.49 3.28 -17.13
C VAL A 305 -14.86 3.31 -17.83
N PHE A 306 -15.23 4.46 -18.39
CA PHE A 306 -16.44 4.57 -19.21
C PHE A 306 -16.29 3.72 -20.48
N LYS A 307 -17.27 2.87 -20.76
CA LYS A 307 -17.25 1.96 -21.92
C LYS A 307 -17.56 2.71 -23.21
N ASP A 308 -18.51 3.65 -23.16
CA ASP A 308 -19.03 4.36 -24.33
C ASP A 308 -19.27 5.85 -24.02
N PHE A 309 -19.44 6.65 -25.07
CA PHE A 309 -19.72 8.09 -24.97
C PHE A 309 -21.13 8.43 -24.44
N SER A 310 -21.98 7.43 -24.19
CA SER A 310 -23.34 7.60 -23.66
C SER A 310 -23.37 7.95 -22.16
N ASP A 311 -22.26 7.74 -21.44
CA ASP A 311 -22.21 7.98 -20.00
C ASP A 311 -22.24 9.47 -19.66
N ILE A 312 -23.34 9.92 -19.05
CA ILE A 312 -23.56 11.34 -18.68
C ILE A 312 -22.45 11.88 -17.76
N ARG A 313 -21.80 11.02 -16.98
CA ARG A 313 -20.72 11.40 -16.05
C ARG A 313 -19.52 11.97 -16.78
N MET A 314 -19.25 11.49 -18.01
CA MET A 314 -18.21 12.05 -18.88
C MET A 314 -18.45 13.54 -19.14
N TYR A 315 -19.66 13.90 -19.57
CA TYR A 315 -20.02 15.30 -19.87
C TYR A 315 -20.03 16.19 -18.63
N ILE A 316 -20.45 15.66 -17.47
CA ILE A 316 -20.33 16.37 -16.18
C ILE A 316 -18.87 16.68 -15.89
N GLY A 317 -17.97 15.70 -16.07
CA GLY A 317 -16.53 15.88 -15.90
C GLY A 317 -15.93 16.95 -16.81
N PHE A 318 -16.24 16.91 -18.11
CA PHE A 318 -15.76 17.93 -19.06
C PHE A 318 -16.35 19.32 -18.76
N GLY A 319 -17.64 19.40 -18.46
CA GLY A 319 -18.30 20.65 -18.06
C GLY A 319 -17.64 21.25 -16.82
N PHE A 320 -17.29 20.42 -15.82
CA PHE A 320 -16.54 20.84 -14.64
C PHE A 320 -15.15 21.38 -14.99
N VAL A 321 -14.37 20.67 -15.82
CA VAL A 321 -13.04 21.15 -16.25
C VAL A 321 -13.14 22.50 -16.96
N ILE A 322 -14.06 22.64 -17.91
CA ILE A 322 -14.28 23.90 -18.64
C ILE A 322 -14.66 25.03 -17.67
N LEU A 323 -15.61 24.79 -16.76
CA LEU A 323 -16.04 25.76 -15.76
C LEU A 323 -14.84 26.23 -14.91
N MET A 324 -14.04 25.31 -14.39
CA MET A 324 -12.90 25.64 -13.54
C MET A 324 -11.81 26.39 -14.31
N LEU A 325 -11.53 26.04 -15.56
CA LEU A 325 -10.58 26.77 -16.41
C LEU A 325 -11.10 28.17 -16.76
N VAL A 326 -12.40 28.36 -16.96
CA VAL A 326 -13.02 29.68 -17.14
C VAL A 326 -12.88 30.52 -15.87
N ILE A 327 -13.11 29.93 -14.68
CA ILE A 327 -12.89 30.61 -13.40
C ILE A 327 -11.42 31.02 -13.25
N ALA A 328 -10.47 30.14 -13.55
CA ALA A 328 -9.03 30.46 -13.53
C ALA A 328 -8.69 31.59 -14.51
N PHE A 329 -9.25 31.55 -15.72
CA PHE A 329 -9.07 32.59 -16.73
C PHE A 329 -9.58 33.96 -16.25
N ILE A 330 -10.80 34.02 -15.72
CA ILE A 330 -11.41 35.25 -15.20
C ILE A 330 -10.64 35.79 -13.98
N THR A 331 -10.30 34.92 -13.03
CA THR A 331 -9.61 35.31 -11.80
C THR A 331 -8.14 35.68 -12.02
N SER A 332 -7.53 35.28 -13.14
CA SER A 332 -6.17 35.71 -13.50
C SER A 332 -6.05 37.21 -13.82
N LYS A 333 -7.17 37.87 -14.19
CA LYS A 333 -7.19 39.25 -14.68
C LYS A 333 -6.73 40.29 -13.67
N LYS A 334 -7.05 40.12 -12.38
CA LYS A 334 -6.66 41.07 -11.31
C LYS A 334 -5.80 40.39 -10.26
N GLU A 335 -4.75 41.07 -9.81
CA GLU A 335 -3.76 40.53 -8.85
C GLU A 335 -4.41 39.96 -7.59
N LYS A 336 -5.44 40.65 -7.10
CA LYS A 336 -6.24 40.26 -5.92
C LYS A 336 -6.90 38.88 -6.06
N TYR A 337 -7.23 38.43 -7.28
CA TYR A 337 -7.92 37.15 -7.53
C TYR A 337 -6.99 36.02 -7.99
N ARG A 338 -5.71 36.33 -8.31
CA ARG A 338 -4.75 35.36 -8.86
C ARG A 338 -4.49 34.11 -8.00
N PRO A 339 -4.57 34.13 -6.66
CA PRO A 339 -4.44 32.89 -5.88
C PRO A 339 -5.51 31.85 -6.22
N ILE A 340 -6.72 32.29 -6.62
CA ILE A 340 -7.77 31.37 -7.11
C ILE A 340 -7.31 30.70 -8.40
N ALA A 341 -6.88 31.48 -9.39
CA ALA A 341 -6.37 30.96 -10.65
C ALA A 341 -5.18 30.03 -10.44
N PHE A 342 -4.23 30.41 -9.57
CA PHE A 342 -3.05 29.61 -9.26
C PHE A 342 -3.42 28.26 -8.64
N GLY A 343 -4.30 28.26 -7.63
CA GLY A 343 -4.73 27.02 -6.97
C GLY A 343 -5.51 26.08 -7.89
N ILE A 344 -6.37 26.62 -8.78
CA ILE A 344 -7.08 25.83 -9.80
C ILE A 344 -6.10 25.22 -10.80
N LEU A 345 -5.16 26.02 -11.32
CA LEU A 345 -4.16 25.50 -12.26
C LEU A 345 -3.26 24.46 -11.58
N TRP A 346 -2.88 24.67 -10.32
CA TRP A 346 -2.14 23.67 -9.55
C TRP A 346 -2.91 22.36 -9.45
N PHE A 347 -4.20 22.40 -9.11
CA PHE A 347 -5.04 21.20 -9.04
C PHE A 347 -5.00 20.39 -10.34
N PHE A 348 -5.15 21.03 -11.50
CA PHE A 348 -5.09 20.32 -12.78
C PHE A 348 -3.68 19.88 -13.17
N ILE A 349 -2.66 20.72 -12.96
CA ILE A 349 -1.26 20.39 -13.25
C ILE A 349 -0.80 19.19 -12.41
N ALA A 350 -1.16 19.17 -11.13
CA ALA A 350 -0.84 18.08 -10.21
C ALA A 350 -1.46 16.74 -10.63
N ALA A 351 -2.58 16.76 -11.38
CA ALA A 351 -3.24 15.55 -11.87
C ALA A 351 -2.64 14.97 -13.16
N ILE A 352 -1.86 15.75 -13.92
CA ILE A 352 -1.33 15.34 -15.24
C ILE A 352 -0.62 13.96 -15.21
N PRO A 353 0.28 13.66 -14.25
CA PRO A 353 0.99 12.38 -14.24
C PRO A 353 0.05 11.17 -14.20
N THR A 354 -0.99 11.22 -13.40
CA THR A 354 -1.91 10.09 -13.19
C THR A 354 -3.15 10.11 -14.08
N SER A 355 -3.51 11.26 -14.66
CA SER A 355 -4.73 11.41 -15.46
C SER A 355 -4.47 11.46 -16.97
N ILE A 356 -3.24 11.78 -17.40
CA ILE A 356 -2.91 11.91 -18.83
C ILE A 356 -1.74 11.00 -19.20
N LEU A 357 -0.66 11.03 -18.41
CA LEU A 357 0.60 10.39 -18.80
C LEU A 357 0.63 8.87 -18.51
N ALA A 358 -0.06 8.42 -17.47
CA ALA A 358 -0.14 7.01 -17.11
C ALA A 358 -1.60 6.56 -17.03
N ALA A 359 -2.04 5.73 -17.98
CA ALA A 359 -3.24 4.93 -17.75
C ALA A 359 -2.88 3.87 -16.71
N LEU A 360 -3.63 3.83 -15.62
CA LEU A 360 -3.39 2.91 -14.51
C LEU A 360 -4.53 1.91 -14.42
N THR A 361 -4.27 0.72 -13.88
CA THR A 361 -5.31 -0.28 -13.59
C THR A 361 -6.42 0.28 -12.70
N GLN A 362 -6.06 1.08 -11.70
CA GLN A 362 -7.01 1.82 -10.88
C GLN A 362 -7.33 3.18 -11.51
N VAL A 363 -8.61 3.41 -11.83
CA VAL A 363 -9.09 4.64 -12.47
C VAL A 363 -9.05 5.84 -11.51
N SER A 364 -9.37 5.60 -10.24
CA SER A 364 -9.34 6.59 -9.17
C SER A 364 -8.72 5.98 -7.91
N ASN A 365 -8.06 6.80 -7.09
CA ASN A 365 -7.52 6.37 -5.80
C ASN A 365 -7.36 7.59 -4.86
N SER A 366 -7.70 7.43 -3.57
CA SER A 366 -7.77 8.53 -2.61
C SER A 366 -6.39 9.10 -2.27
N HIS A 367 -5.31 8.32 -2.29
CA HIS A 367 -3.96 8.89 -2.08
C HIS A 367 -3.52 9.91 -3.16
N ARG A 368 -4.17 9.92 -4.35
CA ARG A 368 -3.89 10.90 -5.41
C ARG A 368 -4.36 12.31 -5.04
N LEU A 369 -5.26 12.45 -4.07
CA LEU A 369 -5.78 13.74 -3.61
C LEU A 369 -4.69 14.62 -2.98
N PHE A 370 -3.66 14.01 -2.40
CA PHE A 370 -2.68 14.67 -1.54
C PHE A 370 -1.96 15.84 -2.20
N PHE A 371 -1.48 15.67 -3.43
CA PHE A 371 -0.78 16.72 -4.18
C PHE A 371 -1.75 17.77 -4.76
N LEU A 372 -2.92 17.32 -5.20
CA LEU A 372 -3.99 18.16 -5.76
C LEU A 372 -4.52 19.15 -4.71
N TYR A 373 -4.68 18.68 -3.47
CA TYR A 373 -5.24 19.46 -2.38
C TYR A 373 -4.34 20.60 -1.90
N VAL A 374 -3.05 20.59 -2.22
CA VAL A 374 -2.17 21.75 -1.98
C VAL A 374 -2.71 22.97 -2.76
N GLY A 375 -2.96 22.79 -4.06
CA GLY A 375 -3.50 23.84 -4.93
C GLY A 375 -4.93 24.21 -4.58
N LEU A 376 -5.79 23.21 -4.37
CA LEU A 376 -7.20 23.43 -4.09
C LEU A 376 -7.42 24.20 -2.77
N SER A 377 -6.61 23.92 -1.74
CA SER A 377 -6.64 24.64 -0.47
C SER A 377 -6.38 26.15 -0.67
N ILE A 378 -5.43 26.52 -1.53
CA ILE A 378 -5.15 27.93 -1.88
C ILE A 378 -6.39 28.56 -2.52
N ALA A 379 -6.94 27.92 -3.55
CA ALA A 379 -8.04 28.50 -4.33
C ALA A 379 -9.30 28.71 -3.48
N VAL A 380 -9.71 27.68 -2.73
CA VAL A 380 -10.93 27.69 -1.92
C VAL A 380 -10.80 28.67 -0.75
N CYS A 381 -9.72 28.59 0.03
CA CYS A 381 -9.54 29.47 1.19
C CYS A 381 -9.43 30.94 0.77
N TRP A 382 -8.75 31.23 -0.35
CA TRP A 382 -8.67 32.59 -0.85
C TRP A 382 -10.01 33.11 -1.36
N ALA A 383 -10.80 32.28 -2.06
CA ALA A 383 -12.15 32.66 -2.49
C ALA A 383 -13.07 32.98 -1.30
N ILE A 384 -13.04 32.15 -0.24
CA ILE A 384 -13.78 32.39 1.01
C ILE A 384 -13.31 33.69 1.67
N PHE A 385 -12.00 33.91 1.76
CA PHE A 385 -11.45 35.15 2.33
C PHE A 385 -11.92 36.40 1.58
N LEU A 386 -11.91 36.37 0.25
CA LEU A 386 -12.40 37.49 -0.55
C LEU A 386 -13.90 37.73 -0.39
N PHE A 387 -14.69 36.68 -0.16
CA PHE A 387 -16.10 36.81 0.22
C PHE A 387 -16.24 37.47 1.60
N LEU A 388 -15.50 37.01 2.60
CA LEU A 388 -15.48 37.59 3.95
C LEU A 388 -15.09 39.07 3.95
N LEU A 389 -14.13 39.47 3.09
CA LEU A 389 -13.76 40.88 2.93
C LEU A 389 -14.90 41.75 2.39
N LYS A 390 -15.77 41.22 1.51
CA LYS A 390 -16.91 42.00 0.98
C LYS A 390 -17.92 42.35 2.06
N ILE A 391 -18.04 41.48 3.06
CA ILE A 391 -18.96 41.64 4.18
C ILE A 391 -18.27 42.17 5.45
N GLU A 392 -16.97 42.50 5.39
CA GLU A 392 -16.13 42.93 6.54
C GLU A 392 -16.75 44.07 7.36
N SER A 393 -17.34 45.06 6.69
CA SER A 393 -17.97 46.23 7.33
C SER A 393 -19.13 45.85 8.26
N PHE A 394 -19.80 44.72 7.99
CA PHE A 394 -20.85 44.16 8.84
C PHE A 394 -20.26 43.47 10.08
N PHE A 395 -19.08 42.82 9.97
CA PHE A 395 -18.43 42.12 11.09
C PHE A 395 -17.77 43.07 12.10
N LYS A 396 -17.16 44.17 11.64
CA LYS A 396 -16.44 45.09 12.54
C LYS A 396 -17.35 45.81 13.55
N LYS A 397 -18.66 45.81 13.34
CA LYS A 397 -19.65 46.43 14.24
C LYS A 397 -20.33 45.45 15.21
N SER A 398 -20.01 44.14 15.18
CA SER A 398 -20.79 43.08 15.85
C SER A 398 -19.91 41.97 16.47
N ASN A 399 -20.51 41.15 17.36
CA ASN A 399 -19.95 39.87 17.83
C ASN A 399 -19.70 38.85 16.70
N PHE A 400 -20.16 39.14 15.47
CA PHE A 400 -20.07 38.26 14.29
C PHE A 400 -18.63 37.88 13.91
N SER A 401 -17.62 38.69 14.24
CA SER A 401 -16.20 38.32 14.05
C SER A 401 -15.78 37.09 14.87
N LYS A 402 -16.30 36.95 16.10
CA LYS A 402 -16.11 35.75 16.93
C LYS A 402 -16.80 34.54 16.30
N SER A 403 -17.98 34.73 15.71
CA SER A 403 -18.71 33.67 15.01
C SER A 403 -17.92 33.08 13.84
N VAL A 404 -17.23 33.91 13.05
CA VAL A 404 -16.35 33.42 11.95
C VAL A 404 -15.23 32.54 12.48
N ILE A 405 -14.58 32.95 13.57
CA ILE A 405 -13.51 32.15 14.19
C ILE A 405 -14.07 30.83 14.73
N VAL A 406 -15.22 30.86 15.39
CA VAL A 406 -15.89 29.65 15.88
C VAL A 406 -16.25 28.72 14.72
N ILE A 407 -16.80 29.24 13.62
CA ILE A 407 -17.10 28.45 12.41
C ILE A 407 -15.83 27.83 11.82
N ALA A 408 -14.75 28.61 11.71
CA ALA A 408 -13.47 28.09 11.22
C ALA A 408 -12.93 26.96 12.10
N ILE A 409 -12.99 27.11 13.43
CA ILE A 409 -12.60 26.06 14.38
C ILE A 409 -13.51 24.84 14.23
N MET A 410 -14.83 25.01 14.15
CA MET A 410 -15.77 23.90 13.96
C MET A 410 -15.48 23.14 12.66
N VAL A 411 -15.17 23.83 11.56
CA VAL A 411 -14.74 23.18 10.31
C VAL A 411 -13.49 22.35 10.55
N LEU A 412 -12.43 22.92 11.14
CA LEU A 412 -11.20 22.17 11.42
C LEU A 412 -11.45 20.97 12.35
N CYS A 413 -12.28 21.11 13.39
CA CYS A 413 -12.64 20.02 14.29
C CYS A 413 -13.42 18.90 13.59
N SER A 414 -14.36 19.24 12.70
CA SER A 414 -15.11 18.25 11.92
C SER A 414 -14.19 17.45 10.98
N TYR A 415 -13.28 18.14 10.30
CA TYR A 415 -12.29 17.49 9.43
C TYR A 415 -11.28 16.66 10.24
N ALA A 416 -10.83 17.16 11.40
CA ALA A 416 -9.98 16.41 12.32
C ALA A 416 -10.66 15.13 12.82
N TYR A 417 -11.93 15.21 13.21
CA TYR A 417 -12.72 14.03 13.58
C TYR A 417 -12.82 13.04 12.42
N GLY A 418 -13.13 13.51 11.20
CA GLY A 418 -13.17 12.66 10.02
C GLY A 418 -11.82 11.98 9.73
N THR A 419 -10.71 12.68 9.93
CA THR A 419 -9.36 12.14 9.77
C THR A 419 -9.06 11.07 10.83
N TYR A 420 -9.40 11.32 12.09
CA TYR A 420 -9.26 10.33 13.16
C TYR A 420 -10.06 9.06 12.85
N GLN A 421 -11.30 9.19 12.36
CA GLN A 421 -12.11 8.05 11.93
C GLN A 421 -11.48 7.33 10.74
N ARG A 422 -10.96 8.08 9.76
CA ARG A 422 -10.31 7.49 8.58
C ARG A 422 -9.04 6.73 8.94
N ASN A 423 -8.25 7.19 9.91
CA ASN A 423 -7.07 6.47 10.40
C ASN A 423 -7.45 5.10 10.99
N SER A 424 -8.57 4.98 11.69
CA SER A 424 -9.02 3.72 12.29
C SER A 424 -9.34 2.63 11.26
N VAL A 425 -9.66 3.00 10.01
CA VAL A 425 -9.89 2.05 8.92
C VAL A 425 -8.61 1.27 8.59
N TRP A 426 -7.44 1.92 8.72
CA TRP A 426 -6.13 1.36 8.38
C TRP A 426 -5.52 0.56 9.53
N LYS A 427 -6.29 0.19 10.55
CA LYS A 427 -5.76 -0.53 11.72
C LYS A 427 -5.25 -1.92 11.36
N ASN A 428 -6.01 -2.67 10.59
CA ASN A 428 -5.65 -4.00 10.11
C ASN A 428 -6.38 -4.31 8.80
N ASP A 429 -6.01 -5.43 8.16
CA ASP A 429 -6.57 -5.81 6.86
C ASP A 429 -8.10 -5.98 6.94
N GLU A 430 -8.64 -6.49 8.04
CA GLU A 430 -10.07 -6.67 8.19
C GLU A 430 -10.83 -5.34 8.19
N THR A 431 -10.39 -4.35 8.99
CA THR A 431 -11.06 -3.04 9.03
C THR A 431 -10.96 -2.32 7.69
N LEU A 432 -9.83 -2.46 7.01
CA LEU A 432 -9.57 -1.85 5.72
C LEU A 432 -10.44 -2.45 4.62
N TRP A 433 -10.43 -3.78 4.48
CA TRP A 433 -11.24 -4.46 3.46
C TRP A 433 -12.73 -4.36 3.76
N TYR A 434 -13.13 -4.36 5.04
CA TYR A 434 -14.51 -4.10 5.42
C TYR A 434 -14.99 -2.71 4.98
N ASP A 435 -14.21 -1.66 5.23
CA ASP A 435 -14.54 -0.30 4.79
C ASP A 435 -14.67 -0.20 3.26
N ILE A 436 -13.78 -0.88 2.51
CA ILE A 436 -13.83 -0.91 1.05
C ILE A 436 -15.10 -1.61 0.57
N ILE A 437 -15.50 -2.77 1.13
CA ILE A 437 -16.74 -3.45 0.69
C ILE A 437 -18.01 -2.65 1.01
N GLN A 438 -17.99 -1.79 2.05
CA GLN A 438 -19.14 -0.93 2.35
C GLN A 438 -19.29 0.20 1.32
N LYS A 439 -18.17 0.73 0.83
CA LYS A 439 -18.15 1.88 -0.10
C LYS A 439 -18.09 1.48 -1.57
N SER A 440 -17.57 0.29 -1.83
CA SER A 440 -17.33 -0.30 -3.14
C SER A 440 -17.72 -1.78 -3.13
N PRO A 441 -19.03 -2.07 -3.00
CA PRO A 441 -19.53 -3.44 -2.84
C PRO A 441 -19.32 -4.32 -4.07
N GLU A 442 -19.01 -3.73 -5.24
CA GLU A 442 -18.71 -4.45 -6.48
C GLU A 442 -17.20 -4.62 -6.69
N ASN A 443 -16.35 -4.30 -5.72
CA ASN A 443 -14.92 -4.53 -5.83
C ASN A 443 -14.56 -6.01 -5.59
N PRO A 444 -14.19 -6.80 -6.62
CA PRO A 444 -13.91 -8.23 -6.44
C PRO A 444 -12.68 -8.48 -5.57
N ARG A 445 -11.68 -7.60 -5.63
CA ARG A 445 -10.45 -7.70 -4.82
C ARG A 445 -10.76 -7.47 -3.34
N ALA A 446 -11.60 -6.51 -3.02
CA ALA A 446 -12.00 -6.25 -1.64
C ALA A 446 -12.84 -7.39 -1.06
N LEU A 447 -13.80 -7.90 -1.83
CA LEU A 447 -14.62 -9.07 -1.45
C LEU A 447 -13.74 -10.29 -1.18
N MET A 448 -12.76 -10.58 -2.04
CA MET A 448 -11.80 -11.67 -1.82
C MET A 448 -10.95 -11.44 -0.57
N ASN A 449 -10.33 -10.28 -0.42
CA ASN A 449 -9.43 -10.06 0.72
C ASN A 449 -10.19 -10.00 2.06
N TYR A 450 -11.41 -9.44 2.09
CA TYR A 450 -12.25 -9.53 3.29
C TYR A 450 -12.60 -10.99 3.61
N GLY A 451 -12.96 -11.79 2.59
CA GLY A 451 -13.17 -13.23 2.74
C GLY A 451 -11.94 -13.97 3.30
N LEU A 452 -10.72 -13.59 2.89
CA LEU A 452 -9.48 -14.13 3.48
C LEU A 452 -9.36 -13.80 4.97
N THR A 453 -9.71 -12.57 5.40
CA THR A 453 -9.69 -12.21 6.83
C THR A 453 -10.70 -13.02 7.65
N LEU A 454 -11.88 -13.30 7.09
CA LEU A 454 -12.90 -14.14 7.71
C LEU A 454 -12.46 -15.61 7.78
N MET A 455 -11.86 -16.12 6.69
CA MET A 455 -11.33 -17.48 6.64
C MET A 455 -10.20 -17.68 7.65
N ALA A 456 -9.31 -16.70 7.84
CA ALA A 456 -8.26 -16.74 8.84
C ALA A 456 -8.79 -16.81 10.29
N LYS A 457 -10.02 -16.32 10.53
CA LYS A 457 -10.74 -16.45 11.81
C LYS A 457 -11.54 -17.75 11.93
N GLY A 458 -11.53 -18.61 10.91
CA GLY A 458 -12.36 -19.81 10.84
C GLY A 458 -13.83 -19.55 10.49
N ASN A 459 -14.20 -18.33 10.10
CA ASN A 459 -15.55 -18.01 9.63
C ASN A 459 -15.70 -18.35 8.14
N TYR A 460 -15.77 -19.65 7.85
CA TYR A 460 -15.84 -20.16 6.48
C TYR A 460 -17.18 -19.84 5.78
N PHE A 461 -18.27 -19.73 6.53
CA PHE A 461 -19.60 -19.45 5.95
C PHE A 461 -19.64 -18.05 5.34
N ASP A 462 -19.28 -17.02 6.11
CA ASP A 462 -19.26 -15.65 5.59
C ASP A 462 -18.16 -15.47 4.55
N ALA A 463 -16.98 -16.09 4.73
CA ALA A 463 -15.93 -16.08 3.71
C ALA A 463 -16.42 -16.63 2.36
N GLU A 464 -17.15 -17.76 2.37
CA GLU A 464 -17.72 -18.36 1.16
C GLU A 464 -18.74 -17.42 0.51
N PHE A 465 -19.58 -16.74 1.30
CA PHE A 465 -20.53 -15.76 0.79
C PHE A 465 -19.82 -14.63 0.01
N TYR A 466 -18.76 -14.06 0.57
CA TYR A 466 -17.99 -13.01 -0.10
C TYR A 466 -17.22 -13.52 -1.33
N TYR A 467 -16.65 -14.73 -1.28
CA TYR A 467 -16.02 -15.34 -2.44
C TYR A 467 -17.00 -15.60 -3.59
N ARG A 468 -18.23 -16.04 -3.28
CA ARG A 468 -19.28 -16.23 -4.30
C ARG A 468 -19.68 -14.91 -4.94
N LYS A 469 -19.79 -13.82 -4.18
CA LYS A 469 -20.00 -12.48 -4.73
C LYS A 469 -18.86 -12.06 -5.66
N ALA A 470 -17.62 -12.25 -5.24
CA ALA A 470 -16.46 -11.93 -6.07
C ALA A 470 -16.41 -12.75 -7.37
N LEU A 471 -16.77 -14.05 -7.32
CA LEU A 471 -16.84 -14.94 -8.49
C LEU A 471 -17.97 -14.55 -9.45
N ALA A 472 -19.08 -14.00 -8.94
CA ALA A 472 -20.15 -13.50 -9.79
C ALA A 472 -19.69 -12.29 -10.65
N ILE A 473 -18.77 -11.48 -10.13
CA ILE A 473 -18.22 -10.30 -10.81
C ILE A 473 -17.06 -10.70 -11.72
N TRP A 474 -16.15 -11.55 -11.23
CA TRP A 474 -14.98 -12.02 -11.97
C TRP A 474 -14.87 -13.55 -11.97
N PRO A 475 -15.64 -14.26 -12.82
CA PRO A 475 -15.75 -15.72 -12.78
C PRO A 475 -14.45 -16.46 -13.10
N ASN A 476 -13.52 -15.83 -13.81
CA ASN A 476 -12.31 -16.46 -14.31
C ASN A 476 -11.05 -16.08 -13.51
N TRP A 477 -11.19 -15.53 -12.30
CA TRP A 477 -10.03 -15.09 -11.52
C TRP A 477 -9.35 -16.28 -10.79
N PRO A 478 -8.12 -16.71 -11.17
CA PRO A 478 -7.55 -17.96 -10.65
C PRO A 478 -7.33 -17.97 -9.14
N TYR A 479 -6.86 -16.86 -8.57
CA TYR A 479 -6.61 -16.75 -7.12
C TYR A 479 -7.88 -16.92 -6.28
N LEU A 480 -9.02 -16.47 -6.80
CA LEU A 480 -10.29 -16.63 -6.10
C LEU A 480 -10.77 -18.09 -6.10
N HIS A 481 -10.54 -18.81 -7.20
CA HIS A 481 -10.77 -20.26 -7.27
C HIS A 481 -9.84 -21.02 -6.34
N ILE A 482 -8.56 -20.65 -6.25
CA ILE A 482 -7.61 -21.22 -5.27
C ILE A 482 -8.13 -21.01 -3.84
N ASN A 483 -8.51 -19.79 -3.49
CA ASN A 483 -9.03 -19.48 -2.14
C ASN A 483 -10.33 -20.23 -1.82
N MET A 484 -11.21 -20.39 -2.80
CA MET A 484 -12.41 -21.21 -2.63
C MET A 484 -12.05 -22.69 -2.44
N GLY A 485 -11.08 -23.22 -3.19
CA GLY A 485 -10.57 -24.59 -3.02
C GLY A 485 -10.05 -24.83 -1.60
N ILE A 486 -9.24 -23.91 -1.07
CA ILE A 486 -8.72 -23.95 0.30
C ILE A 486 -9.86 -23.93 1.33
N LEU A 487 -10.87 -23.06 1.13
CA LEU A 487 -12.04 -22.99 2.00
C LEU A 487 -12.83 -24.32 2.01
N LYS A 488 -13.01 -24.94 0.84
CA LYS A 488 -13.70 -26.22 0.71
C LYS A 488 -12.93 -27.36 1.35
N GLU A 489 -11.60 -27.37 1.25
CA GLU A 489 -10.74 -28.30 1.97
C GLU A 489 -10.91 -28.13 3.48
N ALA A 490 -10.85 -26.89 3.99
CA ALA A 490 -11.04 -26.58 5.40
C ALA A 490 -12.43 -26.95 5.95
N THR A 491 -13.43 -27.08 5.08
CA THR A 491 -14.80 -27.49 5.43
C THR A 491 -15.12 -28.95 5.06
N ASN A 492 -14.10 -29.77 4.78
CA ASN A 492 -14.19 -31.20 4.44
C ASN A 492 -15.02 -31.50 3.17
N LYS A 493 -15.09 -30.56 2.23
CA LYS A 493 -15.80 -30.68 0.94
C LYS A 493 -14.81 -30.95 -0.19
N ASN A 494 -14.05 -32.04 -0.09
CA ASN A 494 -12.91 -32.31 -0.98
C ASN A 494 -13.28 -32.41 -2.47
N LEU A 495 -14.48 -32.92 -2.80
CA LEU A 495 -14.96 -32.96 -4.18
C LEU A 495 -15.18 -31.56 -4.78
N GLU A 496 -15.77 -30.65 -4.00
CA GLU A 496 -15.91 -29.24 -4.41
C GLU A 496 -14.54 -28.56 -4.47
N ALA A 497 -13.66 -28.82 -3.50
CA ALA A 497 -12.31 -28.26 -3.47
C ALA A 497 -11.53 -28.59 -4.76
N GLU A 498 -11.54 -29.86 -5.17
CA GLU A 498 -10.89 -30.31 -6.40
C GLU A 498 -11.44 -29.62 -7.66
N GLN A 499 -12.76 -29.39 -7.73
CA GLN A 499 -13.37 -28.67 -8.84
C GLN A 499 -12.84 -27.24 -8.92
N TYR A 500 -12.78 -26.52 -7.80
CA TYR A 500 -12.26 -25.16 -7.75
C TYR A 500 -10.77 -25.09 -8.12
N TYR A 501 -9.93 -26.01 -7.65
CA TYR A 501 -8.54 -26.06 -8.05
C TYR A 501 -8.36 -26.32 -9.56
N LYS A 502 -9.17 -27.22 -10.15
CA LYS A 502 -9.19 -27.43 -11.60
C LYS A 502 -9.66 -26.19 -12.37
N SER A 503 -10.68 -25.49 -11.86
CA SER A 503 -11.12 -24.21 -12.42
C SER A 503 -10.03 -23.14 -12.35
N ALA A 504 -9.24 -23.08 -11.27
CA ALA A 504 -8.10 -22.17 -11.17
C ALA A 504 -7.05 -22.41 -12.26
N ILE A 505 -6.78 -23.68 -12.60
CA ILE A 505 -5.86 -24.04 -13.68
C ILE A 505 -6.47 -23.63 -15.03
N ASN A 506 -7.70 -24.05 -15.32
CA ASN A 506 -8.37 -23.77 -16.60
C ASN A 506 -8.49 -22.27 -16.90
N ASN A 507 -8.78 -21.47 -15.88
CA ASN A 507 -8.98 -20.02 -16.02
C ASN A 507 -7.67 -19.20 -16.06
N SER A 508 -6.52 -19.82 -15.79
CA SER A 508 -5.22 -19.14 -15.75
C SER A 508 -4.48 -19.09 -17.10
N ASN A 509 -5.09 -19.61 -18.18
CA ASN A 509 -4.44 -19.81 -19.48
C ASN A 509 -3.09 -20.55 -19.39
N ALA A 510 -2.96 -21.48 -18.43
CA ALA A 510 -1.77 -22.27 -18.13
C ALA A 510 -0.50 -21.52 -17.64
N ASN A 511 -0.58 -20.21 -17.37
CA ASN A 511 0.59 -19.39 -17.01
C ASN A 511 0.65 -18.96 -15.54
N ASN A 512 -0.23 -19.46 -14.66
CA ASN A 512 -0.16 -19.17 -13.23
C ASN A 512 0.43 -20.37 -12.45
N PRO A 513 1.69 -20.32 -12.00
CA PRO A 513 2.31 -21.43 -11.26
C PRO A 513 1.59 -21.73 -9.93
N ASP A 514 0.95 -20.73 -9.31
CA ASP A 514 0.24 -20.93 -8.03
C ASP A 514 -0.99 -21.83 -8.21
N SER A 515 -1.72 -21.72 -9.33
CA SER A 515 -2.86 -22.60 -9.61
C SER A 515 -2.45 -24.08 -9.60
N TYR A 516 -1.31 -24.39 -10.22
CA TYR A 516 -0.76 -25.74 -10.25
C TYR A 516 -0.21 -26.16 -8.88
N TYR A 517 0.50 -25.27 -8.19
CA TYR A 517 1.04 -25.53 -6.86
C TYR A 517 -0.06 -25.89 -5.85
N TYR A 518 -1.10 -25.06 -5.72
CA TYR A 518 -2.16 -25.30 -4.75
C TYR A 518 -2.99 -26.55 -5.08
N TYR A 519 -3.24 -26.84 -6.36
CA TYR A 519 -3.90 -28.09 -6.73
C TYR A 519 -3.03 -29.30 -6.40
N SER A 520 -1.73 -29.21 -6.66
CA SER A 520 -0.76 -30.28 -6.32
C SER A 520 -0.69 -30.51 -4.82
N LYS A 521 -0.71 -29.43 -4.02
CA LYS A 521 -0.74 -29.49 -2.57
C LYS A 521 -1.99 -30.23 -2.08
N PHE A 522 -3.15 -29.93 -2.66
CA PHE A 522 -4.39 -30.66 -2.40
C PHE A 522 -4.27 -32.15 -2.77
N LEU A 523 -3.74 -32.48 -3.96
CA LEU A 523 -3.55 -33.87 -4.38
C LEU A 523 -2.65 -34.65 -3.42
N VAL A 524 -1.54 -34.06 -2.98
CA VAL A 524 -0.65 -34.66 -1.97
C VAL A 524 -1.39 -34.91 -0.67
N ALA A 525 -2.18 -33.95 -0.17
CA ALA A 525 -3.01 -34.13 1.02
C ALA A 525 -4.04 -35.26 0.89
N GLN A 526 -4.54 -35.53 -0.33
CA GLN A 526 -5.41 -36.66 -0.64
C GLN A 526 -4.67 -37.97 -0.95
N LYS A 527 -3.36 -38.06 -0.65
CA LYS A 527 -2.48 -39.22 -0.95
C LYS A 527 -2.37 -39.54 -2.45
N ARG A 528 -2.62 -38.55 -3.32
CA ARG A 528 -2.53 -38.62 -4.78
C ARG A 528 -1.24 -37.94 -5.28
N GLY A 529 -0.13 -38.09 -4.57
CA GLY A 529 1.12 -37.41 -4.88
C GLY A 529 1.71 -37.78 -6.26
N LYS A 530 1.48 -39.00 -6.77
CA LYS A 530 1.86 -39.38 -8.14
C LYS A 530 1.23 -38.49 -9.21
N GLU A 531 -0.05 -38.13 -9.05
CA GLU A 531 -0.74 -37.20 -9.96
C GLU A 531 -0.20 -35.77 -9.82
N ALA A 532 0.19 -35.39 -8.60
CA ALA A 532 0.73 -34.06 -8.30
C ALA A 532 2.05 -33.77 -9.03
N ILE A 533 2.86 -34.80 -9.32
CA ILE A 533 4.17 -34.65 -10.01
C ILE A 533 4.03 -33.87 -11.32
N THR A 534 3.08 -34.24 -12.18
CA THR A 534 2.90 -33.60 -13.50
C THR A 534 2.54 -32.13 -13.37
N TYR A 535 1.66 -31.79 -12.43
CA TYR A 535 1.26 -30.41 -12.18
C TYR A 535 2.40 -29.57 -11.57
N LEU A 536 3.19 -30.14 -10.66
CA LEU A 536 4.36 -29.48 -10.08
C LEU A 536 5.46 -29.25 -11.11
N GLN A 537 5.73 -30.23 -11.98
CA GLN A 537 6.66 -30.06 -13.09
C GLN A 537 6.22 -28.93 -14.01
N HIS A 538 4.91 -28.81 -14.30
CA HIS A 538 4.37 -27.71 -15.09
C HIS A 538 4.46 -26.36 -14.33
N ALA A 539 4.23 -26.33 -13.02
CA ALA A 539 4.40 -25.12 -12.21
C ALA A 539 5.84 -24.59 -12.30
N ILE A 540 6.81 -25.51 -12.21
CA ILE A 540 8.25 -25.21 -12.29
C ILE A 540 8.65 -24.84 -13.73
N SER A 541 8.06 -25.43 -14.77
CA SER A 541 8.38 -25.04 -16.14
C SER A 541 7.89 -23.63 -16.47
N VAL A 542 6.74 -23.22 -15.93
CA VAL A 542 6.18 -21.86 -16.07
C VAL A 542 6.99 -20.86 -15.24
N ALA A 543 7.34 -21.22 -14.01
CA ALA A 543 8.12 -20.37 -13.11
C ALA A 543 9.29 -21.17 -12.49
N PRO A 544 10.46 -21.22 -13.17
CA PRO A 544 11.61 -22.00 -12.71
C PRO A 544 12.10 -21.63 -11.31
N GLY A 545 11.87 -20.39 -10.85
CA GLY A 545 12.24 -19.93 -9.52
C GLY A 545 11.18 -20.15 -8.42
N ASN A 546 10.06 -20.81 -8.70
CA ASN A 546 9.02 -21.07 -7.69
C ASN A 546 9.48 -22.15 -6.70
N MET A 547 10.15 -21.73 -5.62
CA MET A 547 10.70 -22.65 -4.62
C MET A 547 9.62 -23.45 -3.90
N SER A 548 8.43 -22.89 -3.67
CA SER A 548 7.30 -23.62 -3.06
C SER A 548 6.92 -24.87 -3.84
N SER A 549 6.85 -24.78 -5.17
CA SER A 549 6.58 -25.92 -6.06
C SER A 549 7.74 -26.91 -6.06
N ARG A 550 8.98 -26.43 -6.05
CA ARG A 550 10.18 -27.28 -5.97
C ARG A 550 10.22 -28.08 -4.68
N TYR A 551 9.98 -27.45 -3.53
CA TYR A 551 9.94 -28.13 -2.22
C TYR A 551 8.85 -29.19 -2.17
N LEU A 552 7.66 -28.86 -2.66
CA LEU A 552 6.57 -29.84 -2.70
C LEU A 552 6.94 -31.01 -3.63
N LEU A 553 7.56 -30.75 -4.78
CA LEU A 553 8.01 -31.82 -5.68
C LEU A 553 9.14 -32.67 -5.09
N MET A 554 10.09 -32.05 -4.37
CA MET A 554 11.13 -32.78 -3.63
C MET A 554 10.51 -33.71 -2.58
N SER A 555 9.51 -33.21 -1.84
CA SER A 555 8.80 -34.03 -0.85
C SER A 555 8.12 -35.23 -1.49
N VAL A 556 7.49 -35.04 -2.65
CA VAL A 556 6.81 -36.10 -3.41
C VAL A 556 7.82 -37.08 -4.00
N TYR A 557 8.93 -36.62 -4.58
CA TYR A 557 9.98 -37.51 -5.08
C TYR A 557 10.63 -38.33 -3.96
N SER A 558 10.84 -37.73 -2.79
CA SER A 558 11.33 -38.45 -1.61
C SER A 558 10.34 -39.52 -1.15
N GLU A 559 9.04 -39.19 -1.09
CA GLU A 559 7.99 -40.13 -0.66
C GLU A 559 7.86 -41.34 -1.58
N TYR A 560 7.96 -41.13 -2.90
CA TYR A 560 7.89 -42.20 -3.90
C TYR A 560 9.26 -42.76 -4.32
N GLU A 561 10.32 -42.45 -3.57
CA GLU A 561 11.67 -42.99 -3.78
C GLU A 561 12.24 -42.73 -5.18
N ASN A 562 11.84 -41.62 -5.80
CA ASN A 562 12.35 -41.16 -7.09
C ASN A 562 13.71 -40.45 -6.91
N TRP A 563 14.71 -41.17 -6.41
CA TRP A 563 15.99 -40.61 -5.96
C TRP A 563 16.75 -39.83 -7.03
N ASP A 564 16.77 -40.34 -8.26
CA ASP A 564 17.50 -39.69 -9.36
C ASP A 564 16.85 -38.34 -9.73
N LEU A 565 15.51 -38.29 -9.78
CA LEU A 565 14.75 -37.07 -10.03
C LEU A 565 14.85 -36.09 -8.86
N LEU A 566 14.86 -36.60 -7.61
CA LEU A 566 15.10 -35.79 -6.43
C LEU A 566 16.48 -35.14 -6.47
N GLN A 567 17.52 -35.91 -6.77
CA GLN A 567 18.90 -35.43 -6.83
C GLN A 567 19.09 -34.39 -7.94
N ALA A 568 18.49 -34.60 -9.11
CA ALA A 568 18.49 -33.63 -10.19
C ALA A 568 17.80 -32.32 -9.75
N LEU A 569 16.60 -32.41 -9.17
CA LEU A 569 15.84 -31.25 -8.72
C LEU A 569 16.54 -30.48 -7.59
N VAL A 570 17.19 -31.16 -6.65
CA VAL A 570 18.02 -30.56 -5.60
C VAL A 570 19.17 -29.78 -6.23
N SER A 571 19.89 -30.40 -7.17
CA SER A 571 21.03 -29.79 -7.86
C SER A 571 20.62 -28.51 -8.60
N GLU A 572 19.51 -28.56 -9.36
CA GLU A 572 18.96 -27.37 -10.02
C GLU A 572 18.52 -26.28 -9.03
N SER A 573 17.88 -26.67 -7.93
CA SER A 573 17.33 -25.71 -6.97
C SER A 573 18.44 -24.98 -6.20
N LEU A 574 19.55 -25.66 -5.90
CA LEU A 574 20.74 -25.03 -5.30
C LEU A 574 21.47 -24.09 -6.26
N GLN A 575 21.32 -24.24 -7.58
CA GLN A 575 21.81 -23.23 -8.53
C GLN A 575 20.99 -21.94 -8.47
N ILE A 576 19.71 -22.02 -8.12
CA ILE A 576 18.82 -20.85 -8.00
C ILE A 576 19.02 -20.17 -6.64
N VAL A 577 18.99 -20.95 -5.55
CA VAL A 577 19.20 -20.45 -4.19
C VAL A 577 20.34 -21.23 -3.54
N PRO A 578 21.60 -20.79 -3.74
CA PRO A 578 22.75 -21.43 -3.11
C PRO A 578 22.63 -21.39 -1.59
N GLY A 579 22.79 -22.55 -0.93
CA GLY A 579 22.77 -22.65 0.52
C GLY A 579 21.37 -22.72 1.15
N ASP A 580 20.30 -22.92 0.37
CA ASP A 580 18.95 -23.12 0.91
C ASP A 580 18.88 -24.35 1.82
N ALA A 581 18.61 -24.13 3.10
CA ALA A 581 18.67 -25.18 4.13
C ALA A 581 17.69 -26.33 3.86
N LEU A 582 16.48 -26.03 3.37
CA LEU A 582 15.49 -27.06 3.06
C LEU A 582 15.93 -27.90 1.87
N THR A 583 16.41 -27.28 0.79
CA THR A 583 16.97 -27.99 -0.37
C THR A 583 18.17 -28.86 0.02
N LEU A 584 19.07 -28.36 0.88
CA LEU A 584 20.22 -29.12 1.38
C LEU A 584 19.77 -30.36 2.16
N SER A 585 18.72 -30.26 2.99
CA SER A 585 18.18 -31.44 3.68
C SER A 585 17.70 -32.52 2.71
N TYR A 586 17.12 -32.13 1.57
CA TYR A 586 16.76 -33.07 0.50
C TYR A 586 17.95 -33.63 -0.27
N SER A 587 19.10 -32.95 -0.26
CA SER A 587 20.35 -33.47 -0.81
C SER A 587 20.85 -34.69 -0.03
N ASP A 588 20.79 -34.62 1.30
CA ASP A 588 21.21 -35.72 2.17
C ASP A 588 20.28 -36.93 2.00
N ILE A 589 18.96 -36.68 1.99
CA ILE A 589 17.92 -37.67 1.67
C ILE A 589 18.19 -38.38 0.34
N ALA A 590 18.47 -37.61 -0.72
CA ALA A 590 18.71 -38.15 -2.06
C ALA A 590 19.99 -39.00 -2.12
N LYS A 591 21.07 -38.52 -1.47
CA LYS A 591 22.36 -39.19 -1.45
C LYS A 591 22.31 -40.51 -0.69
N ASP A 592 21.65 -40.51 0.47
CA ASP A 592 21.57 -41.68 1.33
C ASP A 592 20.47 -42.66 0.87
N LYS A 593 19.62 -42.26 -0.09
CA LYS A 593 18.46 -43.02 -0.58
C LYS A 593 17.56 -43.49 0.56
N LYS A 594 17.44 -42.66 1.59
CA LYS A 594 16.65 -42.92 2.80
C LYS A 594 15.49 -41.95 2.84
N SER A 595 14.29 -42.46 3.10
CA SER A 595 13.13 -41.60 3.35
C SER A 595 13.37 -40.68 4.55
N GLN A 596 12.71 -39.53 4.60
CA GLN A 596 12.79 -38.61 5.74
C GLN A 596 12.47 -39.31 7.07
N VAL A 597 11.49 -40.21 7.07
CA VAL A 597 11.14 -41.04 8.24
C VAL A 597 12.31 -41.93 8.64
N ALA A 598 12.98 -42.59 7.69
CA ALA A 598 14.10 -43.49 7.99
C ALA A 598 15.30 -42.75 8.61
N LEU A 599 15.59 -41.53 8.13
CA LEU A 599 16.64 -40.69 8.71
C LEU A 599 16.30 -40.28 10.15
N VAL A 600 15.05 -39.86 10.39
CA VAL A 600 14.61 -39.48 11.74
C VAL A 600 14.52 -40.71 12.67
N GLU A 601 14.14 -41.88 12.17
CA GLU A 601 14.19 -43.15 12.91
C GLU A 601 15.63 -43.50 13.34
N GLU A 602 16.60 -43.33 12.44
CA GLU A 602 18.02 -43.55 12.74
C GLU A 602 18.56 -42.51 13.74
N GLN A 603 18.17 -41.25 13.57
CA GLN A 603 18.51 -40.17 14.51
C GLN A 603 17.98 -40.46 15.92
N VAL A 604 16.72 -40.91 16.03
CA VAL A 604 16.12 -41.31 17.31
C VAL A 604 16.84 -42.51 17.93
N LYS A 605 17.31 -43.47 17.11
CA LYS A 605 18.12 -44.59 17.60
C LYS A 605 19.48 -44.16 18.12
N MET A 606 20.14 -43.22 17.42
CA MET A 606 21.46 -42.72 17.81
C MET A 606 21.41 -41.76 19.00
N ASN A 607 20.37 -40.94 19.09
CA ASN A 607 20.20 -39.95 20.14
C ASN A 607 18.71 -39.83 20.55
N PRO A 608 18.24 -40.71 21.45
CA PRO A 608 16.87 -40.67 21.95
C PRO A 608 16.64 -39.41 22.81
N SER A 609 15.82 -38.48 22.33
CA SER A 609 15.40 -37.29 23.09
C SER A 609 13.90 -37.01 22.88
N PRO A 610 13.24 -36.26 23.79
CA PRO A 610 11.85 -35.86 23.60
C PRO A 610 11.63 -35.16 22.26
N GLU A 611 12.52 -34.25 21.88
CA GLU A 611 12.43 -33.46 20.65
C GLU A 611 12.57 -34.35 19.41
N ASN A 612 13.49 -35.32 19.42
CA ASN A 612 13.68 -36.25 18.30
C ASN A 612 12.50 -37.20 18.16
N TYR A 613 11.94 -37.71 19.27
CA TYR A 613 10.71 -38.51 19.23
C TYR A 613 9.49 -37.69 18.80
N LEU A 614 9.41 -36.41 19.19
CA LEU A 614 8.35 -35.52 18.73
C LEU A 614 8.47 -35.28 17.22
N ASN A 615 9.68 -35.03 16.71
CA ASN A 615 9.91 -34.91 15.27
C ASN A 615 9.53 -36.22 14.54
N LEU A 616 9.92 -37.38 15.06
CA LEU A 616 9.53 -38.69 14.50
C LEU A 616 8.01 -38.87 14.47
N SER A 617 7.31 -38.47 15.54
CA SER A 617 5.85 -38.52 15.59
C SER A 617 5.19 -37.69 14.48
N LEU A 618 5.75 -36.51 14.19
CA LEU A 618 5.30 -35.65 13.12
C LEU A 618 5.52 -36.31 11.75
N GLN A 619 6.67 -36.95 11.53
CA GLN A 619 6.93 -37.67 10.28
C GLN A 619 5.96 -38.84 10.09
N TYR A 620 5.68 -39.63 11.13
CA TYR A 620 4.67 -40.69 11.06
C TYR A 620 3.26 -40.15 10.83
N TYR A 621 2.89 -39.06 11.49
CA TYR A 621 1.60 -38.41 11.29
C TYR A 621 1.41 -37.99 9.82
N ASN A 622 2.43 -37.35 9.24
CA ASN A 622 2.41 -36.88 7.85
C ASN A 622 2.28 -38.04 6.85
N ARG A 623 2.88 -39.20 7.15
CA ARG A 623 2.74 -40.43 6.35
C ARG A 623 1.37 -41.12 6.54
N GLY A 624 0.57 -40.67 7.51
CA GLY A 624 -0.69 -41.30 7.90
C GLY A 624 -0.53 -42.55 8.78
N ASP A 625 0.68 -42.80 9.29
CA ASP A 625 0.97 -43.87 10.24
C ASP A 625 0.57 -43.42 11.66
N TYR A 626 -0.71 -43.12 11.88
CA TYR A 626 -1.20 -42.47 13.10
C TYR A 626 -0.89 -43.27 14.38
N GLN A 627 -0.89 -44.61 14.31
CA GLN A 627 -0.51 -45.44 15.44
C GLN A 627 0.97 -45.26 15.81
N LYS A 628 1.88 -45.27 14.81
CA LYS A 628 3.31 -45.03 15.06
C LYS A 628 3.58 -43.60 15.56
N CYS A 629 2.79 -42.62 15.08
CA CYS A 629 2.81 -41.27 15.63
C CYS A 629 2.52 -41.27 17.14
N ILE A 630 1.44 -41.95 17.55
CA ILE A 630 1.05 -42.08 18.96
C ILE A 630 2.16 -42.78 19.76
N ASP A 631 2.74 -43.87 19.23
CA ASP A 631 3.80 -44.64 19.90
C ASP A 631 5.08 -43.80 20.08
N ALA A 632 5.45 -43.01 19.07
CA ALA A 632 6.57 -42.07 19.13
C ALA A 632 6.29 -40.94 20.15
N CYS A 633 5.07 -40.39 20.19
CA CYS A 633 4.68 -39.42 21.21
C CYS A 633 4.75 -39.99 22.62
N TYR A 634 4.29 -41.24 22.84
CA TYR A 634 4.43 -41.89 24.14
C TYR A 634 5.90 -42.13 24.52
N SER A 635 6.76 -42.39 23.54
CA SER A 635 8.21 -42.49 23.78
C SER A 635 8.81 -41.13 24.18
N ALA A 636 8.36 -40.03 23.57
CA ALA A 636 8.71 -38.68 24.02
C ALA A 636 8.22 -38.41 25.45
N LEU A 637 6.97 -38.80 25.77
CA LEU A 637 6.35 -38.60 27.08
C LEU A 637 6.98 -39.43 28.21
N LYS A 638 7.60 -40.58 27.89
CA LYS A 638 8.39 -41.34 28.87
C LYS A 638 9.62 -40.56 29.35
N ILE A 639 10.20 -39.74 28.49
CA ILE A 639 11.38 -38.92 28.82
C ILE A 639 10.94 -37.56 29.39
N LYS A 640 9.87 -36.97 28.83
CA LYS A 640 9.30 -35.69 29.24
C LYS A 640 7.77 -35.80 29.46
N PRO A 641 7.30 -36.14 30.67
CA PRO A 641 5.87 -36.39 30.93
C PRO A 641 4.94 -35.18 30.75
N ASP A 642 5.49 -33.97 30.82
CA ASP A 642 4.79 -32.68 30.70
C ASP A 642 4.93 -32.05 29.30
N TYR A 643 5.08 -32.87 28.25
CA TYR A 643 5.29 -32.37 26.89
C TYR A 643 3.96 -32.06 26.16
N SER A 644 3.53 -30.80 26.22
CA SER A 644 2.26 -30.35 25.65
C SER A 644 2.10 -30.64 24.14
N GLU A 645 3.18 -30.50 23.38
CA GLU A 645 3.25 -30.75 21.94
C GLU A 645 3.01 -32.23 21.60
N ALA A 646 3.55 -33.17 22.41
CA ALA A 646 3.33 -34.60 22.22
C ALA A 646 1.86 -34.99 22.47
N TYR A 647 1.22 -34.42 23.50
CA TYR A 647 -0.21 -34.62 23.73
C TYR A 647 -1.08 -34.05 22.61
N ASN A 648 -0.68 -32.91 22.03
CA ASN A 648 -1.37 -32.38 20.84
C ASN A 648 -1.22 -33.29 19.63
N ASN A 649 -0.04 -33.85 19.37
CA ASN A 649 0.16 -34.79 18.26
C ASN A 649 -0.65 -36.08 18.46
N ILE A 650 -0.72 -36.61 19.69
CA ILE A 650 -1.60 -37.74 20.04
C ILE A 650 -3.07 -37.38 19.77
N CYS A 651 -3.51 -36.18 20.17
CA CYS A 651 -4.87 -35.71 19.89
C CYS A 651 -5.15 -35.68 18.38
N SER A 652 -4.24 -35.08 17.61
CA SER A 652 -4.36 -34.99 16.15
C SER A 652 -4.44 -36.38 15.51
N ALA A 653 -3.60 -37.32 15.95
CA ALA A 653 -3.57 -38.69 15.46
C ALA A 653 -4.88 -39.44 15.77
N TYR A 654 -5.41 -39.34 16.99
CA TYR A 654 -6.70 -39.95 17.33
C TYR A 654 -7.86 -39.33 16.55
N ASN A 655 -7.87 -38.00 16.38
CA ASN A 655 -8.86 -37.31 15.56
C ASN A 655 -8.83 -37.82 14.11
N ALA A 656 -7.65 -37.95 13.51
CA ALA A 656 -7.49 -38.48 12.16
C ALA A 656 -7.97 -39.93 12.01
N MET A 657 -7.94 -40.72 13.09
CA MET A 657 -8.48 -42.08 13.15
C MET A 657 -9.98 -42.13 13.47
N GLY A 658 -10.66 -40.99 13.67
CA GLY A 658 -12.06 -40.93 14.10
C GLY A 658 -12.29 -41.35 15.56
N LYS A 659 -11.23 -41.46 16.37
CA LYS A 659 -11.28 -41.82 17.79
C LYS A 659 -11.44 -40.57 18.64
N TRP A 660 -12.62 -39.95 18.53
CA TRP A 660 -12.86 -38.61 19.06
C TRP A 660 -12.76 -38.50 20.58
N ASP A 661 -13.13 -39.54 21.32
CA ASP A 661 -13.08 -39.55 22.79
C ASP A 661 -11.63 -39.52 23.32
N GLU A 662 -10.76 -40.31 22.72
CA GLU A 662 -9.34 -40.36 23.00
C GLU A 662 -8.64 -39.07 22.55
N GLY A 663 -9.04 -38.55 21.39
CA GLY A 663 -8.58 -37.25 20.89
C GLY A 663 -8.89 -36.11 21.87
N ILE A 664 -10.15 -36.00 22.32
CA ILE A 664 -10.57 -35.00 23.32
C ILE A 664 -9.72 -35.08 24.59
N LYS A 665 -9.53 -36.28 25.15
CA LYS A 665 -8.71 -36.47 26.36
C LYS A 665 -7.27 -36.01 26.17
N ALA A 666 -6.66 -36.33 25.03
CA ALA A 666 -5.30 -35.93 24.72
C ALA A 666 -5.17 -34.40 24.53
N CYS A 667 -6.13 -33.78 23.83
CA CYS A 667 -6.16 -32.33 23.66
C CYS A 667 -6.39 -31.58 24.98
N GLU A 668 -7.26 -32.08 25.86
CA GLU A 668 -7.49 -31.50 27.19
C GLU A 668 -6.23 -31.59 28.06
N LYS A 669 -5.45 -32.67 27.97
CA LYS A 669 -4.13 -32.75 28.61
C LYS A 669 -3.13 -31.75 28.04
N ALA A 670 -3.08 -31.59 26.72
CA ALA A 670 -2.20 -30.59 26.09
C ALA A 670 -2.53 -29.16 26.57
N LEU A 671 -3.82 -28.83 26.68
CA LEU A 671 -4.30 -27.53 27.15
C LEU A 671 -4.16 -27.33 28.66
N ALA A 672 -4.24 -28.39 29.45
CA ALA A 672 -3.93 -28.31 30.88
C ALA A 672 -2.46 -27.91 31.13
N LEU A 673 -1.55 -28.40 30.28
CA LEU A 673 -0.12 -28.04 30.34
C LEU A 673 0.19 -26.68 29.70
N LYS A 674 -0.53 -26.33 28.62
CA LYS A 674 -0.35 -25.08 27.88
C LYS A 674 -1.70 -24.49 27.48
N PRO A 675 -2.32 -23.67 28.35
CA PRO A 675 -3.68 -23.16 28.16
C PRO A 675 -3.89 -22.35 26.89
N ASP A 676 -2.84 -21.67 26.40
CA ASP A 676 -2.89 -20.85 25.18
C ASP A 676 -2.36 -21.53 23.93
N TYR A 677 -2.39 -22.86 23.88
CA TYR A 677 -1.92 -23.60 22.72
C TYR A 677 -2.98 -23.63 21.58
N PRO A 678 -2.81 -22.86 20.48
CA PRO A 678 -3.89 -22.69 19.49
C PRO A 678 -4.20 -23.98 18.72
N LEU A 679 -3.17 -24.77 18.40
CA LEU A 679 -3.34 -26.05 17.70
C LEU A 679 -4.17 -27.04 18.53
N ALA A 680 -3.90 -27.16 19.83
CA ALA A 680 -4.67 -28.04 20.70
C ALA A 680 -6.12 -27.54 20.89
N LYS A 681 -6.36 -26.22 20.96
CA LYS A 681 -7.73 -25.66 20.98
C LYS A 681 -8.48 -26.02 19.69
N ASN A 682 -7.84 -25.87 18.53
CA ASN A 682 -8.44 -26.18 17.24
C ASN A 682 -8.75 -27.67 17.09
N ASN A 683 -7.79 -28.54 17.44
CA ASN A 683 -7.97 -30.00 17.41
C ASN A 683 -9.06 -30.46 18.38
N LEU A 684 -9.18 -29.84 19.56
CA LEU A 684 -10.25 -30.13 20.52
C LEU A 684 -11.62 -29.74 19.96
N ASN A 685 -11.72 -28.53 19.39
CA ASN A 685 -12.96 -28.05 18.77
C ASN A 685 -13.39 -28.96 17.62
N TRP A 686 -12.45 -29.39 16.78
CA TRP A 686 -12.72 -30.34 15.71
C TRP A 686 -13.27 -31.65 16.26
N ALA A 687 -12.59 -32.26 17.24
CA ALA A 687 -13.01 -33.51 17.85
C ALA A 687 -14.41 -33.43 18.48
N LYS A 688 -14.71 -32.34 19.22
CA LYS A 688 -16.03 -32.11 19.84
C LYS A 688 -17.13 -31.94 18.79
N THR A 689 -16.83 -31.22 17.71
CA THR A 689 -17.78 -30.98 16.61
C THR A 689 -18.12 -32.28 15.89
N GLU A 690 -17.11 -33.06 15.48
CA GLU A 690 -17.34 -34.32 14.77
C GLU A 690 -18.03 -35.37 15.64
N LYS A 691 -17.66 -35.46 16.92
CA LYS A 691 -18.36 -36.33 17.88
C LYS A 691 -19.84 -35.98 18.00
N THR A 692 -20.19 -34.70 17.93
CA THR A 692 -21.58 -34.24 18.03
C THR A 692 -22.38 -34.55 16.77
N LYS A 693 -21.75 -34.63 15.59
CA LYS A 693 -22.41 -35.05 14.34
C LYS A 693 -22.73 -36.54 14.28
N LEU A 694 -22.06 -37.35 15.10
CA LEU A 694 -22.22 -38.81 15.17
C LEU A 694 -23.26 -39.27 16.21
N LYS A 695 -23.82 -38.34 16.97
CA LYS A 695 -24.94 -38.55 17.89
C LYS A 695 -26.22 -38.01 17.26
#